data_AF-A0A1Q9BYS9-F1
#
_entry.id   AF-A0A1Q9BYS9-F1
#
_cell.length_a   1.000
_cell.length_b   1.000
_cell.length_c   1.000
_cell.angle_alpha   90.00
_cell.angle_beta   90.00
_cell.angle_gamma   90.00
#
_symmetry.space_group_name_H-M   'P 1'
#
loop_
_entity.id
_entity.type
_entity.pdbx_description
1 polymer ?
#
loop_
_entity_poly.entity_id
_entity_poly.type
_entity_poly.pdbx_seq_one_letter_code
_entity_poly.pdbx_strand_id
1 'polypeptide(L)'
;MASASTGQLAIRLRRFHEDACADGELTAVVEELNRTEGQKEGGRIFACWAHSGSEKTVVFLELFSNASDADFNDDVSLGHFFTSPTSEELLVPPSLRSLQQPTSSLFLSGEGVSYQSPKLEIEDWSRVLYVVATSRVHDGCLAPLMQLEEQYYKKLEEEETRGNVFYRWHLSSDLRIQKGEQNRSGLLACADLCCAALNHLSDGMPETSGSRLGQGCTAAQRAVQEHVCQRVVRFCTRLNSTSDGPFSYKGSLQTFGRNSAGYERIRGGDVDLPTRAATCDPGNLVDPGLWETICRPGAIFEEHQSFQQCLGFTKTFGIERKEYIDLTCRELRCKKLRLRTQVFGVAGVFAAAKSTKGRQRKIWDGSVLSERATQPPKPHRLANPSSFLDIVVRRGERLYMSKRDAATYFDLLAVPADLQPWFGQEPIALHEFLSQGRFALAEVIGFVDDLPQGEGLLAQTLLFPVHAAWPMGFSWSSCVAQSNTIGLLVDAGVDPRCILSLDHTLPGSQEELCAVATDDTLFFHRCPFKGRRTLSKLDKVFDKNGVARNVNKDISLAAEMTALGCDISAAPPLVEPCKRKLVKFVAAVCDLLEAPTASPVVVNSVLGTAQWFCLLQRSLFSIFNAIYRFVQLEPSWKPALLPAAVKNELLVCLVLSPLLPAALDRPFLSELLACDAAPQYGFGVCSLACGRKVVEEVGRYAERRGDYVRLQAAAGDEPEVPRLGVPRRLPFCKGDFKPLISTRAKWPAHSGVLECHGVLLTVKWVCRSRSRQGHRVVILVDAKAAIGSISKGRSSAGSLRRVLRNIAAHTLACNLLLRLVYIPSESRFAAMFVCEGEVAELYRDFEGFATHMRVCHDLFVAAEPFRTCLSVEIFGDSERGLGFLLSQRDEYLVLLPFSEAMLEASESASTFKNFQRRFYWQKGVAALLGH
;
A
#
# COMPACT_ATOMS: atom_id res chain seq x y z
N MET A 1 18.13 24.88 -43.07
CA MET A 1 16.97 25.74 -43.36
C MET A 1 15.73 24.87 -43.38
N ALA A 2 14.90 24.98 -42.35
CA ALA A 2 13.60 24.33 -42.26
C ALA A 2 12.54 25.44 -42.15
N SER A 3 11.56 25.40 -43.05
CA SER A 3 10.48 26.38 -43.17
C SER A 3 9.29 25.89 -42.34
N ALA A 4 8.96 26.58 -41.25
CA ALA A 4 7.66 26.53 -40.60
C ALA A 4 7.11 27.96 -40.51
N SER A 5 5.86 28.12 -40.90
CA SER A 5 5.19 29.38 -41.15
C SER A 5 4.94 30.20 -39.89
N THR A 6 5.82 31.18 -39.62
CA THR A 6 5.57 32.53 -39.08
C THR A 6 6.94 33.17 -38.79
N GLY A 7 7.36 34.17 -39.59
CA GLY A 7 8.59 34.96 -39.37
C GLY A 7 9.92 34.18 -39.51
N GLN A 8 10.57 34.26 -40.68
CA GLN A 8 11.81 33.53 -40.98
C GLN A 8 12.99 34.02 -40.12
N LEU A 9 13.35 33.25 -39.08
CA LEU A 9 14.67 33.31 -38.46
C LEU A 9 15.55 32.21 -39.09
N ALA A 10 16.61 32.57 -39.79
CA ALA A 10 17.54 31.61 -40.37
C ALA A 10 18.74 31.39 -39.46
N ILE A 11 19.03 30.13 -39.10
CA ILE A 11 20.18 29.75 -38.27
C ILE A 11 21.26 29.09 -39.14
N ARG A 12 22.47 29.65 -39.12
CA ARG A 12 23.66 29.08 -39.77
C ARG A 12 24.64 28.62 -38.69
N LEU A 13 25.07 27.36 -38.77
CA LEU A 13 26.07 26.79 -37.88
C LEU A 13 27.40 26.68 -38.63
N ARG A 14 28.43 27.35 -38.12
CA ARG A 14 29.82 27.19 -38.59
C ARG A 14 30.67 26.55 -37.49
N ARG A 15 31.41 25.51 -37.87
CA ARG A 15 32.38 24.84 -36.99
C ARG A 15 33.77 25.34 -37.38
N PHE A 16 34.49 25.94 -36.44
CA PHE A 16 35.90 26.27 -36.60
C PHE A 16 36.72 25.29 -35.77
N HIS A 17 37.79 24.78 -36.36
CA HIS A 17 38.82 24.03 -35.66
C HIS A 17 40.01 24.95 -35.50
N GLU A 18 40.25 25.46 -34.30
CA GLU A 18 41.57 25.96 -33.95
C GLU A 18 41.84 25.86 -32.44
N ASP A 19 43.01 25.27 -32.15
CA ASP A 19 43.60 25.10 -30.84
C ASP A 19 44.22 26.43 -30.37
N ALA A 20 43.42 27.30 -29.74
CA ALA A 20 43.83 28.29 -28.73
C ALA A 20 42.73 29.35 -28.55
N CYS A 21 41.83 29.14 -27.59
CA CYS A 21 41.01 30.22 -27.05
C CYS A 21 40.70 29.90 -25.59
N ALA A 22 41.25 30.68 -24.66
CA ALA A 22 40.84 30.60 -23.25
C ALA A 22 39.43 31.20 -23.10
N ASP A 23 38.67 30.79 -22.08
CA ASP A 23 37.25 31.18 -21.89
C ASP A 23 36.99 32.72 -21.95
N GLY A 24 38.01 33.55 -21.71
CA GLY A 24 37.93 35.02 -21.83
C GLY A 24 38.09 35.60 -23.25
N GLU A 25 38.69 34.88 -24.18
CA GLU A 25 38.92 35.35 -25.56
C GLU A 25 37.71 35.08 -26.48
N LEU A 26 36.85 34.12 -26.13
CA LEU A 26 35.67 33.76 -26.92
C LEU A 26 34.69 34.94 -27.06
N THR A 27 34.48 35.71 -25.99
CA THR A 27 33.60 36.89 -26.01
C THR A 27 34.15 37.97 -26.95
N ALA A 28 35.46 38.21 -26.93
CA ALA A 28 36.10 39.19 -27.81
C ALA A 28 36.04 38.76 -29.28
N VAL A 29 36.21 37.45 -29.57
CA VAL A 29 36.05 36.89 -30.92
C VAL A 29 34.60 37.01 -31.41
N VAL A 30 33.62 36.73 -30.57
CA VAL A 30 32.19 36.90 -30.90
C VAL A 30 31.84 38.37 -31.15
N GLU A 31 32.38 39.30 -30.37
CA GLU A 31 32.18 40.74 -30.58
C GLU A 31 32.81 41.23 -31.88
N GLU A 32 34.04 40.78 -32.19
CA GLU A 32 34.74 41.12 -33.44
C GLU A 32 33.99 40.57 -34.67
N LEU A 33 33.49 39.33 -34.60
CA LEU A 33 32.69 38.70 -35.66
C LEU A 33 31.34 39.40 -35.86
N ASN A 34 30.65 39.78 -34.78
CA ASN A 34 29.43 40.60 -34.89
C ASN A 34 29.71 41.98 -35.50
N ARG A 35 30.87 42.58 -35.21
CA ARG A 35 31.27 43.89 -35.73
C ARG A 35 31.64 43.85 -37.22
N THR A 36 32.23 42.75 -37.69
CA THR A 36 32.78 42.63 -39.06
C THR A 36 31.86 41.88 -40.03
N GLU A 37 31.21 40.80 -39.61
CA GLU A 37 30.31 39.97 -40.44
C GLU A 37 28.83 40.25 -40.13
N GLY A 38 28.46 40.40 -38.85
CA GLY A 38 27.06 40.59 -38.42
C GLY A 38 26.36 41.82 -39.02
N GLN A 39 27.09 42.93 -39.19
CA GLN A 39 26.55 44.14 -39.84
C GLN A 39 26.36 44.02 -41.36
N LYS A 40 27.08 43.13 -42.05
CA LYS A 40 26.99 43.00 -43.52
C LYS A 40 25.76 42.21 -43.97
N GLU A 41 25.30 41.26 -43.16
CA GLU A 41 24.21 40.35 -43.51
C GLU A 41 22.97 40.52 -42.60
N GLY A 42 22.95 41.51 -41.69
CA GLY A 42 21.80 41.80 -40.83
C GLY A 42 21.53 40.71 -39.77
N GLY A 43 22.60 40.05 -39.30
CA GLY A 43 22.52 38.94 -38.35
C GLY A 43 23.36 39.13 -37.08
N ARG A 44 23.04 38.37 -36.02
CA ARG A 44 23.85 38.28 -34.79
C ARG A 44 24.48 36.90 -34.67
N ILE A 45 25.78 36.87 -34.43
CA ILE A 45 26.61 35.68 -34.19
C ILE A 45 26.72 35.44 -32.68
N PHE A 46 26.54 34.21 -32.25
CA PHE A 46 26.73 33.71 -30.89
C PHE A 46 27.74 32.57 -30.91
N ALA A 47 28.43 32.30 -29.81
CA ALA A 47 29.28 31.12 -29.67
C ALA A 47 28.88 30.31 -28.43
N CYS A 48 28.97 28.99 -28.53
CA CYS A 48 28.86 28.09 -27.39
C CYS A 48 29.92 27.00 -27.45
N TRP A 49 30.35 26.54 -26.28
CA TRP A 49 31.22 25.37 -26.17
C TRP A 49 30.40 24.09 -26.32
N ALA A 50 30.77 23.26 -27.28
CA ALA A 50 30.29 21.90 -27.43
C ALA A 50 31.35 20.92 -26.90
N HIS A 51 30.93 20.00 -26.05
CA HIS A 51 31.79 18.96 -25.50
C HIS A 51 31.53 17.62 -26.18
N SER A 52 32.59 16.99 -26.69
CA SER A 52 32.54 15.63 -27.21
C SER A 52 33.65 14.80 -26.57
N GLY A 53 33.31 14.05 -25.51
CA GLY A 53 34.31 13.36 -24.70
C GLY A 53 35.24 14.34 -23.97
N SER A 54 36.56 14.17 -24.12
CA SER A 54 37.58 15.03 -23.50
C SER A 54 37.95 16.28 -24.30
N GLU A 55 37.43 16.45 -25.52
CA GLU A 55 37.71 17.62 -26.37
C GLU A 55 36.62 18.70 -26.23
N LYS A 56 37.06 19.95 -26.09
CA LYS A 56 36.23 21.16 -26.15
C LYS A 56 36.28 21.72 -27.57
N THR A 57 35.12 21.94 -28.20
CA THR A 57 35.03 22.61 -29.51
C THR A 57 34.10 23.81 -29.41
N VAL A 58 34.45 24.93 -30.04
CA VAL A 58 33.58 26.10 -30.13
C VAL A 58 32.67 25.97 -31.34
N VAL A 59 31.37 26.24 -31.16
CA VAL A 59 30.38 26.29 -32.23
C VAL A 59 29.79 27.69 -32.29
N PHE A 60 29.83 28.31 -33.48
CA PHE A 60 29.23 29.62 -33.71
C PHE A 60 27.84 29.46 -34.36
N LEU A 61 26.87 30.16 -33.80
CA LEU A 61 25.45 30.22 -34.18
C LEU A 61 25.16 31.61 -34.73
N GLU A 62 24.79 31.71 -36.00
CA GLU A 62 24.48 32.98 -36.64
C GLU A 62 22.97 33.07 -36.93
N LEU A 63 22.32 34.10 -36.41
CA LEU A 63 20.88 34.36 -36.55
C LEU A 63 20.65 35.51 -37.53
N PHE A 64 19.88 35.28 -38.59
CA PHE A 64 19.48 36.32 -39.55
C PHE A 64 17.97 36.58 -39.52
N SER A 65 17.58 37.84 -39.70
CA SER A 65 16.21 38.27 -39.96
C SER A 65 16.08 38.71 -41.42
N ASN A 66 15.14 38.12 -42.16
CA ASN A 66 14.84 38.53 -43.55
C ASN A 66 13.80 39.67 -43.65
N ALA A 67 13.46 40.35 -42.55
CA ALA A 67 12.51 41.45 -42.58
C ALA A 67 13.23 42.79 -42.70
N SER A 68 13.10 43.44 -43.85
CA SER A 68 13.31 44.88 -43.99
C SER A 68 12.31 45.61 -43.10
N ASP A 69 12.81 46.51 -42.25
CA ASP A 69 12.06 47.37 -41.33
C ASP A 69 11.33 46.66 -40.17
N ALA A 70 12.09 46.31 -39.14
CA ALA A 70 11.62 46.38 -37.75
C ALA A 70 12.82 46.59 -36.83
N ASP A 71 12.85 47.74 -36.14
CA ASP A 71 13.86 48.12 -35.16
C ASP A 71 14.09 47.00 -34.13
N PHE A 72 15.35 46.59 -33.97
CA PHE A 72 15.79 45.88 -32.77
C PHE A 72 15.70 46.88 -31.61
N ASN A 73 14.56 46.92 -30.91
CA ASN A 73 14.42 47.72 -29.70
C ASN A 73 15.32 47.10 -28.61
N ASP A 74 16.22 47.92 -28.07
CA ASP A 74 17.36 47.57 -27.21
C ASP A 74 17.02 47.06 -25.79
N ASP A 75 15.82 46.53 -25.55
CA ASP A 75 15.36 46.16 -24.19
C ASP A 75 14.92 44.69 -24.03
N VAL A 76 15.44 43.78 -24.86
CA VAL A 76 15.36 42.35 -24.58
C VAL A 76 16.55 41.94 -23.71
N SER A 77 16.38 42.08 -22.39
CA SER A 77 17.27 41.43 -21.44
C SER A 77 17.25 39.90 -21.65
N LEU A 78 18.45 39.33 -21.75
CA LEU A 78 18.81 37.95 -22.13
C LEU A 78 18.34 36.83 -21.18
N GLY A 79 17.22 37.01 -20.46
CA GLY A 79 16.76 36.09 -19.42
C GLY A 79 15.79 34.97 -19.85
N HIS A 80 15.28 34.98 -21.09
CA HIS A 80 14.11 34.15 -21.47
C HIS A 80 14.30 33.12 -22.60
N PHE A 81 15.50 32.95 -23.19
CA PHE A 81 15.73 31.95 -24.26
C PHE A 81 16.32 30.60 -23.80
N PHE A 82 16.63 30.45 -22.52
CA PHE A 82 16.90 29.13 -21.93
C PHE A 82 15.83 28.83 -20.87
N THR A 83 14.64 28.43 -21.32
CA THR A 83 13.77 27.48 -20.61
C THR A 83 12.62 27.08 -21.54
N SER A 84 12.50 25.77 -21.78
CA SER A 84 11.53 25.07 -22.65
C SER A 84 11.75 25.17 -24.17
N PRO A 85 11.77 24.00 -24.83
CA PRO A 85 10.78 23.81 -25.88
C PRO A 85 9.93 22.56 -25.63
N THR A 86 8.63 22.83 -25.57
CA THR A 86 7.55 21.92 -25.96
C THR A 86 7.86 21.24 -27.29
N SER A 87 7.48 19.96 -27.34
CA SER A 87 7.46 19.03 -28.47
C SER A 87 7.35 19.65 -29.88
N GLU A 88 8.30 19.33 -30.76
CA GLU A 88 8.08 18.57 -32.00
C GLU A 88 9.43 18.34 -32.73
N GLU A 89 9.58 17.14 -33.27
CA GLU A 89 10.56 16.65 -34.25
C GLU A 89 11.90 17.40 -34.42
N LEU A 90 12.97 16.85 -33.83
CA LEU A 90 14.33 17.02 -34.35
C LEU A 90 14.98 15.64 -34.55
N LEU A 91 15.00 15.27 -35.82
CA LEU A 91 15.66 14.12 -36.42
C LEU A 91 17.14 14.08 -36.05
N VAL A 92 17.59 12.90 -35.63
CA VAL A 92 18.98 12.49 -35.45
C VAL A 92 19.78 12.77 -36.73
N PRO A 93 20.93 13.49 -36.69
CA PRO A 93 21.77 13.63 -37.88
C PRO A 93 22.57 12.36 -38.16
N PRO A 94 22.81 12.04 -39.44
CA PRO A 94 23.30 10.77 -39.92
C PRO A 94 24.82 10.79 -40.11
N SER A 95 25.57 10.18 -39.21
CA SER A 95 27.01 9.93 -39.40
C SER A 95 27.52 8.73 -38.59
N LEU A 96 26.81 7.61 -38.66
CA LEU A 96 27.36 6.28 -38.34
C LEU A 96 26.77 5.26 -39.32
N ARG A 97 27.23 5.32 -40.59
CA ARG A 97 27.25 4.18 -41.53
C ARG A 97 27.96 4.59 -42.83
N SER A 98 29.25 4.29 -42.91
CA SER A 98 29.79 3.62 -44.09
C SER A 98 31.19 3.08 -43.80
N LEU A 99 31.29 1.76 -43.67
CA LEU A 99 32.27 1.02 -44.46
C LEU A 99 31.53 -0.16 -45.09
N GLN A 100 31.65 -0.21 -46.42
CA GLN A 100 31.23 -1.24 -47.39
C GLN A 100 29.85 -1.08 -48.09
N GLN A 101 29.92 -0.47 -49.29
CA GLN A 101 29.02 -0.59 -50.46
C GLN A 101 29.24 -1.95 -51.20
N PRO A 102 28.62 -2.26 -52.38
CA PRO A 102 27.42 -1.75 -53.10
C PRO A 102 26.44 -2.94 -53.41
N THR A 103 25.23 -2.86 -53.97
CA THR A 103 24.77 -2.35 -55.29
C THR A 103 23.22 -2.38 -55.38
N SER A 104 22.68 -1.57 -56.29
CA SER A 104 21.42 -1.73 -57.06
C SER A 104 20.04 -1.60 -56.38
N SER A 105 19.45 -0.41 -56.58
CA SER A 105 18.09 -0.14 -57.10
C SER A 105 16.92 -1.05 -56.70
N LEU A 106 15.87 -0.49 -56.08
CA LEU A 106 14.48 -0.77 -56.49
C LEU A 106 13.46 0.21 -55.89
N PHE A 107 12.38 0.37 -56.67
CA PHE A 107 11.35 1.38 -56.67
C PHE A 107 10.45 1.42 -55.42
N LEU A 108 9.93 2.61 -55.13
CA LEU A 108 8.78 2.82 -54.25
C LEU A 108 7.50 2.29 -54.92
N SER A 109 6.81 1.35 -54.27
CA SER A 109 5.37 1.14 -54.43
C SER A 109 4.76 0.91 -53.06
N GLY A 110 3.61 1.53 -52.82
CA GLY A 110 3.04 1.74 -51.50
C GLY A 110 2.49 0.48 -50.85
N GLU A 111 2.82 0.31 -49.58
CA GLU A 111 2.04 -0.41 -48.57
C GLU A 111 2.46 0.12 -47.19
N GLY A 112 1.50 0.15 -46.25
CA GLY A 112 1.62 0.85 -44.97
C GLY A 112 2.85 0.48 -44.14
N VAL A 113 3.65 1.47 -43.81
CA VAL A 113 4.76 1.31 -42.86
C VAL A 113 4.20 1.36 -41.44
N SER A 114 4.11 0.20 -40.79
CA SER A 114 3.94 0.12 -39.34
C SER A 114 5.14 0.82 -38.67
N TYR A 115 4.88 1.84 -37.86
CA TYR A 115 5.91 2.52 -37.08
C TYR A 115 6.46 1.56 -36.01
N GLN A 116 7.53 0.82 -36.32
CA GLN A 116 8.31 0.14 -35.30
C GLN A 116 9.13 1.18 -34.54
N SER A 117 8.65 1.56 -33.36
CA SER A 117 9.44 2.31 -32.37
C SER A 117 10.78 1.59 -32.14
N PRO A 118 11.91 2.32 -32.12
CA PRO A 118 13.22 1.71 -31.90
C PRO A 118 13.19 0.97 -30.56
N LYS A 119 13.50 -0.32 -30.59
CA LYS A 119 13.74 -1.12 -29.39
C LYS A 119 14.97 -0.53 -28.69
N LEU A 120 14.74 0.30 -27.67
CA LEU A 120 15.75 0.57 -26.66
C LEU A 120 16.01 -0.75 -25.94
N GLU A 121 17.12 -1.42 -26.25
CA GLU A 121 17.61 -2.55 -25.48
C GLU A 121 18.11 -2.01 -24.13
N ILE A 122 17.23 -2.00 -23.13
CA ILE A 122 17.58 -1.61 -21.77
C ILE A 122 18.04 -2.86 -21.02
N GLU A 123 19.30 -2.86 -20.58
CA GLU A 123 19.96 -4.02 -19.94
C GLU A 123 19.57 -4.22 -18.46
N ASP A 124 18.98 -3.23 -17.78
CA ASP A 124 18.71 -3.25 -16.33
C ASP A 124 17.41 -2.52 -15.95
N TRP A 125 16.66 -3.10 -15.00
CA TRP A 125 15.44 -2.55 -14.42
C TRP A 125 15.59 -1.15 -13.81
N SER A 126 16.74 -0.82 -13.24
CA SER A 126 16.97 0.50 -12.64
C SER A 126 16.91 1.62 -13.69
N ARG A 127 17.35 1.35 -14.92
CA ARG A 127 17.21 2.25 -16.08
C ARG A 127 15.78 2.24 -16.62
N VAL A 128 15.11 1.09 -16.69
CA VAL A 128 13.71 1.02 -17.14
C VAL A 128 12.81 1.85 -16.23
N LEU A 129 12.94 1.68 -14.91
CA LEU A 129 12.16 2.42 -13.92
C LEU A 129 12.42 3.92 -14.03
N TYR A 130 13.69 4.31 -14.18
CA TYR A 130 14.05 5.71 -14.40
C TYR A 130 13.43 6.26 -15.69
N VAL A 131 13.59 5.57 -16.83
CA VAL A 131 13.04 6.02 -18.12
C VAL A 131 11.52 6.09 -18.08
N VAL A 132 10.83 5.07 -17.56
CA VAL A 132 9.36 5.11 -17.44
C VAL A 132 8.91 6.24 -16.52
N ALA A 133 9.65 6.49 -15.45
CA ALA A 133 9.36 7.57 -14.50
C ALA A 133 9.81 8.96 -14.97
N THR A 134 10.58 9.11 -16.05
CA THR A 134 11.09 10.42 -16.52
C THR A 134 10.66 10.79 -17.94
N SER A 135 10.40 9.81 -18.81
CA SER A 135 10.33 10.05 -20.25
C SER A 135 8.99 10.52 -20.78
N ARG A 136 7.83 10.13 -20.21
CA ARG A 136 6.51 10.35 -20.87
C ARG A 136 5.29 10.45 -19.98
N VAL A 137 5.45 10.75 -18.69
CA VAL A 137 4.30 11.26 -17.95
C VAL A 137 4.06 12.68 -18.48
N HIS A 138 3.14 12.81 -19.44
CA HIS A 138 2.65 14.05 -20.06
C HIS A 138 2.73 15.26 -19.11
N ASP A 139 2.95 16.45 -19.68
CA ASP A 139 3.11 17.80 -19.09
C ASP A 139 2.14 18.24 -17.96
N GLY A 140 1.29 17.36 -17.43
CA GLY A 140 0.52 17.57 -16.21
C GLY A 140 0.84 16.64 -15.03
N CYS A 141 1.73 15.64 -15.15
CA CYS A 141 1.95 14.66 -14.08
C CYS A 141 3.42 14.43 -13.68
N LEU A 142 4.40 14.69 -14.56
CA LEU A 142 5.81 14.90 -14.18
C LEU A 142 6.24 16.36 -14.24
N ALA A 143 5.60 17.19 -15.07
CA ALA A 143 5.93 18.62 -15.13
C ALA A 143 5.86 19.30 -13.77
N PRO A 144 4.89 19.01 -12.85
CA PRO A 144 4.99 19.58 -11.51
C PRO A 144 6.18 19.03 -10.73
N LEU A 145 6.53 17.75 -10.86
CA LEU A 145 7.65 17.10 -10.14
C LEU A 145 9.05 17.49 -10.67
N MET A 146 9.17 17.77 -11.97
CA MET A 146 10.42 18.18 -12.64
C MET A 146 10.53 19.72 -12.79
N GLN A 147 9.43 20.47 -12.99
CA GLN A 147 9.41 21.94 -12.82
C GLN A 147 9.55 22.32 -11.34
N LEU A 148 9.15 21.46 -10.38
CA LEU A 148 9.54 21.59 -8.96
C LEU A 148 11.04 21.41 -8.75
N GLU A 149 11.79 20.84 -9.69
CA GLU A 149 13.25 20.80 -9.59
C GLU A 149 13.84 22.11 -10.15
N GLU A 150 13.35 22.58 -11.30
CA GLU A 150 13.89 23.75 -12.00
C GLU A 150 13.42 25.12 -11.43
N GLN A 151 12.17 25.23 -10.94
CA GLN A 151 11.63 26.44 -10.28
C GLN A 151 11.97 26.51 -8.79
N TYR A 152 12.33 25.38 -8.18
CA TYR A 152 12.88 25.31 -6.82
C TYR A 152 14.20 26.07 -6.72
N TYR A 153 15.04 26.06 -7.75
CA TYR A 153 16.31 26.80 -7.72
C TYR A 153 16.17 28.33 -7.86
N LYS A 154 15.06 28.86 -8.39
CA LYS A 154 14.96 30.29 -8.79
C LYS A 154 14.15 31.21 -7.88
N LYS A 155 13.29 30.68 -7.01
CA LYS A 155 12.41 31.48 -6.13
C LYS A 155 12.70 31.33 -4.63
N LEU A 156 13.87 30.75 -4.33
CA LEU A 156 14.31 30.40 -2.98
C LEU A 156 14.93 31.59 -2.22
N GLU A 157 15.06 32.75 -2.87
CA GLU A 157 15.70 33.97 -2.33
C GLU A 157 14.79 34.90 -1.51
N GLU A 158 13.45 34.85 -1.63
CA GLU A 158 12.60 35.98 -1.15
C GLU A 158 11.83 35.75 0.18
N GLU A 159 11.63 34.52 0.68
CA GLU A 159 10.65 34.25 1.78
C GLU A 159 11.23 33.63 3.08
N GLU A 160 12.51 33.85 3.41
CA GLU A 160 13.26 33.10 4.43
C GLU A 160 13.03 33.43 5.94
N THR A 161 12.06 34.26 6.34
CA THR A 161 11.98 34.80 7.72
C THR A 161 11.32 33.94 8.82
N ARG A 162 10.78 32.72 8.59
CA ARG A 162 9.89 32.03 9.60
C ARG A 162 10.14 30.55 10.01
N GLY A 163 11.22 29.89 9.58
CA GLY A 163 11.86 28.77 10.33
C GLY A 163 11.10 27.49 10.75
N ASN A 164 10.27 26.83 9.91
CA ASN A 164 9.41 25.71 10.37
C ASN A 164 9.19 24.50 9.41
N VAL A 165 10.21 23.83 8.84
CA VAL A 165 9.98 22.59 8.04
C VAL A 165 11.06 21.51 8.26
N PHE A 166 10.68 20.35 8.85
CA PHE A 166 11.57 19.20 9.19
C PHE A 166 11.19 17.86 8.50
N TYR A 167 10.16 17.81 7.66
CA TYR A 167 9.53 16.53 7.22
C TYR A 167 9.74 16.15 5.75
N ARG A 168 10.74 16.71 5.05
CA ARG A 168 11.06 16.31 3.67
C ARG A 168 12.22 15.31 3.61
N TRP A 169 12.04 14.26 2.81
CA TRP A 169 13.05 13.25 2.51
C TRP A 169 13.80 13.65 1.24
N HIS A 170 15.08 13.98 1.36
CA HIS A 170 15.98 14.23 0.24
C HIS A 170 17.13 13.24 0.32
N LEU A 171 17.77 12.88 -0.80
CA LEU A 171 19.04 12.14 -0.76
C LEU A 171 20.19 13.12 -0.57
N SER A 172 21.12 12.76 0.32
CA SER A 172 22.35 13.51 0.51
C SER A 172 23.33 13.19 -0.62
N SER A 173 24.03 14.22 -1.12
CA SER A 173 25.17 14.10 -2.04
C SER A 173 26.28 13.17 -1.54
N ASP A 174 26.36 12.95 -0.22
CA ASP A 174 27.46 12.23 0.43
C ASP A 174 27.23 10.71 0.49
N LEU A 175 26.05 10.22 0.08
CA LEU A 175 25.72 8.81 0.12
C LEU A 175 26.44 8.01 -0.98
N ARG A 176 27.32 7.12 -0.53
CA ARG A 176 28.04 6.17 -1.38
C ARG A 176 27.30 4.83 -1.41
N ILE A 177 26.55 4.54 -2.46
CA ILE A 177 26.25 3.14 -2.83
C ILE A 177 27.60 2.47 -3.09
N GLN A 178 27.87 1.34 -2.43
CA GLN A 178 29.19 0.70 -2.45
C GLN A 178 29.64 0.40 -3.90
N LYS A 179 30.90 0.74 -4.20
CA LYS A 179 31.55 0.50 -5.51
C LYS A 179 31.50 -1.00 -5.84
N GLY A 180 30.72 -1.35 -6.86
CA GLY A 180 30.62 -2.74 -7.35
C GLY A 180 29.52 -2.95 -8.39
N GLU A 181 28.48 -2.11 -8.41
CA GLU A 181 27.36 -2.25 -9.35
C GLU A 181 27.56 -1.34 -10.57
N GLN A 182 27.59 -1.93 -11.77
CA GLN A 182 27.79 -1.27 -13.07
C GLN A 182 26.72 -0.20 -13.43
N ASN A 183 25.79 0.13 -12.53
CA ASN A 183 24.64 1.00 -12.80
C ASN A 183 24.23 1.91 -11.62
N ARG A 184 25.23 2.46 -10.91
CA ARG A 184 25.05 3.32 -9.73
C ARG A 184 24.09 4.50 -9.95
N SER A 185 24.09 5.11 -11.14
CA SER A 185 23.23 6.26 -11.46
C SER A 185 21.74 5.89 -11.48
N GLY A 186 21.36 4.77 -12.10
CA GLY A 186 19.97 4.30 -12.13
C GLY A 186 19.43 3.92 -10.75
N LEU A 187 20.28 3.33 -9.90
CA LEU A 187 19.91 2.98 -8.53
C LEU A 187 19.69 4.21 -7.63
N LEU A 188 20.53 5.24 -7.76
CA LEU A 188 20.33 6.51 -7.06
C LEU A 188 19.03 7.18 -7.50
N ALA A 189 18.79 7.25 -8.81
CA ALA A 189 17.56 7.85 -9.33
C ALA A 189 16.29 7.10 -8.88
N CYS A 190 16.32 5.76 -8.80
CA CYS A 190 15.22 4.99 -8.21
C CYS A 190 14.99 5.33 -6.73
N ALA A 191 16.06 5.57 -5.97
CA ALA A 191 15.98 5.97 -4.57
C ALA A 191 15.48 7.41 -4.41
N ASP A 192 15.86 8.33 -5.31
CA ASP A 192 15.32 9.69 -5.38
C ASP A 192 13.81 9.69 -5.65
N LEU A 193 13.38 8.90 -6.63
CA LEU A 193 11.96 8.69 -6.90
C LEU A 193 11.23 8.13 -5.67
N CYS A 194 11.80 7.15 -4.96
CA CYS A 194 11.23 6.65 -3.71
C CYS A 194 11.03 7.77 -2.67
N CYS A 195 12.05 8.60 -2.45
CA CYS A 195 11.99 9.74 -1.54
C CYS A 195 10.93 10.76 -1.99
N ALA A 196 10.85 11.07 -3.28
CA ALA A 196 9.85 11.96 -3.86
C ALA A 196 8.42 11.41 -3.67
N ALA A 197 8.21 10.11 -3.88
CA ALA A 197 6.91 9.46 -3.65
C ALA A 197 6.52 9.45 -2.16
N LEU A 198 7.49 9.29 -1.26
CA LEU A 198 7.24 9.46 0.19
C LEU A 198 6.81 10.91 0.48
N ASN A 199 7.52 11.92 -0.07
CA ASN A 199 7.17 13.35 0.08
C ASN A 199 5.74 13.62 -0.42
N HIS A 200 5.40 13.08 -1.60
CA HIS A 200 4.07 13.17 -2.17
C HIS A 200 2.97 12.59 -1.25
N LEU A 201 3.24 11.46 -0.57
CA LEU A 201 2.31 10.90 0.40
C LEU A 201 2.18 11.74 1.68
N SER A 202 3.25 12.40 2.13
CA SER A 202 3.18 13.29 3.30
C SER A 202 2.34 14.53 3.04
N ASP A 203 2.67 15.24 1.96
CA ASP A 203 2.25 16.63 1.82
C ASP A 203 1.10 16.80 0.81
N GLY A 204 0.81 15.78 -0.02
CA GLY A 204 0.07 15.94 -1.27
C GLY A 204 0.97 16.60 -2.34
N MET A 205 0.51 16.74 -3.59
CA MET A 205 1.21 17.61 -4.56
C MET A 205 1.20 19.04 -3.99
N PRO A 206 2.35 19.65 -3.68
CA PRO A 206 2.36 21.03 -3.23
C PRO A 206 2.03 21.93 -4.41
N GLU A 207 0.98 22.74 -4.30
CA GLU A 207 1.07 24.09 -4.87
C GLU A 207 1.98 24.85 -3.91
N THR A 208 3.13 25.29 -4.43
CA THR A 208 4.07 26.24 -3.78
C THR A 208 4.48 25.93 -2.33
N SER A 209 5.67 25.35 -2.12
CA SER A 209 6.37 25.54 -0.83
C SER A 209 7.88 25.26 -0.91
N GLY A 210 8.70 26.28 -0.62
CA GLY A 210 10.15 26.22 -0.54
C GLY A 210 10.70 25.46 0.69
N SER A 211 12.00 25.13 0.66
CA SER A 211 12.76 24.65 1.82
C SER A 211 14.25 24.92 1.70
N ARG A 212 14.88 25.18 2.85
CA ARG A 212 16.32 25.43 3.10
C ARG A 212 17.26 24.30 2.63
N LEU A 213 18.38 24.67 2.04
CA LEU A 213 19.66 23.93 2.07
C LEU A 213 20.59 24.64 3.06
N GLY A 214 20.95 23.99 4.17
CA GLY A 214 21.85 24.62 5.15
C GLY A 214 22.10 23.87 6.45
N GLN A 215 21.40 22.77 6.74
CA GLN A 215 21.79 21.86 7.81
C GLN A 215 22.05 20.47 7.23
N GLY A 216 23.21 19.90 7.54
CA GLY A 216 23.52 18.52 7.16
C GLY A 216 22.40 17.56 7.62
N CYS A 217 22.17 16.50 6.84
CA CYS A 217 21.15 15.50 7.17
C CYS A 217 21.29 15.03 8.62
N THR A 218 20.21 15.14 9.40
CA THR A 218 20.19 14.61 10.77
C THR A 218 20.47 13.11 10.77
N ALA A 219 20.95 12.57 11.89
CA ALA A 219 21.21 11.13 12.00
C ALA A 219 19.96 10.27 11.71
N ALA A 220 18.77 10.79 12.02
CA ALA A 220 17.49 10.14 11.72
C ALA A 220 17.15 10.17 10.22
N GLN A 221 17.39 11.29 9.53
CA GLN A 221 17.20 11.40 8.07
C GLN A 221 18.20 10.53 7.31
N ARG A 222 19.47 10.51 7.73
CA ARG A 222 20.49 9.65 7.14
C ARG A 222 20.12 8.16 7.26
N ALA A 223 19.58 7.73 8.40
CA ALA A 223 19.11 6.36 8.58
C ALA A 223 17.94 6.00 7.64
N VAL A 224 17.04 6.94 7.36
CA VAL A 224 15.97 6.75 6.35
C VAL A 224 16.57 6.62 4.95
N GLN A 225 17.51 7.48 4.57
CA GLN A 225 18.16 7.40 3.27
C GLN A 225 18.89 6.06 3.09
N GLU A 226 19.66 5.62 4.11
CA GLU A 226 20.31 4.30 4.14
C GLU A 226 19.29 3.17 3.95
N HIS A 227 18.15 3.24 4.65
CA HIS A 227 17.07 2.27 4.53
C HIS A 227 16.50 2.21 3.10
N VAL A 228 16.14 3.37 2.52
CA VAL A 228 15.58 3.46 1.17
C VAL A 228 16.57 2.94 0.12
N CYS A 229 17.84 3.37 0.17
CA CYS A 229 18.87 2.88 -0.75
C CYS A 229 19.03 1.36 -0.66
N GLN A 230 19.12 0.79 0.55
CA GLN A 230 19.24 -0.67 0.73
C GLN A 230 18.03 -1.43 0.15
N ARG A 231 16.83 -0.88 0.32
CA ARG A 231 15.59 -1.44 -0.24
C ARG A 231 15.56 -1.39 -1.76
N VAL A 232 15.98 -0.28 -2.36
CA VAL A 232 16.07 -0.11 -3.81
C VAL A 232 17.09 -1.06 -4.43
N VAL A 233 18.29 -1.16 -3.85
CA VAL A 233 19.31 -2.11 -4.30
C VAL A 233 18.73 -3.53 -4.29
N ARG A 234 18.17 -3.98 -3.16
CA ARG A 234 17.56 -5.32 -3.07
C ARG A 234 16.46 -5.53 -4.11
N PHE A 235 15.60 -4.54 -4.31
CA PHE A 235 14.50 -4.61 -5.27
C PHE A 235 15.03 -4.80 -6.71
N CYS A 236 15.95 -3.95 -7.15
CA CYS A 236 16.54 -4.03 -8.49
C CYS A 236 17.33 -5.33 -8.69
N THR A 237 18.15 -5.75 -7.73
CA THR A 237 18.88 -7.05 -7.80
C THR A 237 17.91 -8.22 -7.97
N ARG A 238 16.76 -8.18 -7.27
CA ARG A 238 15.73 -9.22 -7.39
C ARG A 238 15.04 -9.20 -8.75
N LEU A 239 14.77 -8.03 -9.31
CA LEU A 239 14.19 -7.96 -10.65
C LEU A 239 15.16 -8.47 -11.71
N ASN A 240 16.43 -8.03 -11.67
CA ASN A 240 17.47 -8.41 -12.64
C ASN A 240 17.80 -9.91 -12.62
N SER A 241 17.73 -10.56 -11.46
CA SER A 241 18.03 -11.99 -11.35
C SER A 241 16.90 -12.92 -11.86
N THR A 242 15.91 -12.39 -12.58
CA THR A 242 14.80 -13.16 -13.18
C THR A 242 14.75 -13.00 -14.70
N SER A 243 15.54 -12.09 -15.27
CA SER A 243 15.62 -11.86 -16.71
C SER A 243 16.75 -12.67 -17.31
N ASP A 244 16.42 -13.62 -18.20
CA ASP A 244 17.39 -14.38 -19.00
C ASP A 244 17.79 -13.64 -20.31
N GLY A 245 17.62 -12.31 -20.37
CA GLY A 245 17.89 -11.47 -21.56
C GLY A 245 17.40 -10.01 -21.43
N PRO A 246 17.60 -9.17 -22.47
CA PRO A 246 17.14 -7.77 -22.48
C PRO A 246 15.62 -7.67 -22.26
N PHE A 247 15.22 -6.81 -21.33
CA PHE A 247 13.87 -6.83 -20.77
C PHE A 247 12.87 -6.04 -21.64
N SER A 248 11.68 -6.62 -21.86
CA SER A 248 10.55 -5.97 -22.55
C SER A 248 9.29 -6.01 -21.70
N TYR A 249 8.79 -4.85 -21.28
CA TYR A 249 7.50 -4.71 -20.59
C TYR A 249 6.32 -4.49 -21.54
N LYS A 250 6.58 -4.04 -22.78
CA LYS A 250 5.54 -3.76 -23.77
C LYS A 250 4.74 -5.02 -24.08
N GLY A 251 3.42 -4.92 -24.01
CA GLY A 251 2.51 -6.04 -24.24
C GLY A 251 2.38 -7.00 -23.05
N SER A 252 2.99 -6.69 -21.91
CA SER A 252 2.83 -7.48 -20.68
C SER A 252 1.39 -7.50 -20.18
N LEU A 253 0.59 -6.49 -20.54
CA LEU A 253 -0.85 -6.44 -20.25
C LEU A 253 -1.64 -7.59 -20.87
N GLN A 254 -1.16 -8.21 -21.95
CA GLN A 254 -1.81 -9.40 -22.52
C GLN A 254 -1.89 -10.56 -21.53
N THR A 255 -0.98 -10.61 -20.55
CA THR A 255 -1.02 -11.63 -19.49
C THR A 255 -2.10 -11.36 -18.43
N PHE A 256 -2.54 -10.10 -18.30
CA PHE A 256 -3.61 -9.66 -17.38
C PHE A 256 -4.96 -9.48 -18.08
N GLY A 257 -4.97 -9.27 -19.40
CA GLY A 257 -6.16 -9.03 -20.23
C GLY A 257 -6.78 -10.25 -20.86
N ARG A 258 -6.20 -11.44 -20.67
CA ARG A 258 -6.93 -12.68 -20.89
C ARG A 258 -8.00 -12.78 -19.81
N ASN A 259 -9.21 -12.29 -20.11
CA ASN A 259 -10.45 -12.66 -19.44
C ASN A 259 -10.73 -14.14 -19.68
N SER A 260 -9.93 -14.98 -19.03
CA SER A 260 -10.01 -16.42 -18.90
C SER A 260 -8.62 -16.84 -18.41
N ALA A 261 -8.55 -17.48 -17.25
CA ALA A 261 -7.56 -18.54 -17.13
C ALA A 261 -7.77 -19.41 -18.37
N GLY A 262 -6.91 -19.31 -19.39
CA GLY A 262 -7.22 -19.73 -20.77
C GLY A 262 -8.11 -20.97 -20.75
N TYR A 263 -9.42 -20.76 -20.91
CA TYR A 263 -10.37 -21.82 -20.68
C TYR A 263 -10.22 -22.70 -21.90
N GLU A 264 -9.50 -23.79 -21.70
CA GLU A 264 -9.20 -24.71 -22.76
C GLU A 264 -10.39 -25.64 -22.91
N ARG A 265 -10.58 -26.11 -24.13
CA ARG A 265 -11.41 -27.28 -24.38
C ARG A 265 -10.85 -28.44 -23.55
N ILE A 266 -11.76 -29.22 -22.98
CA ILE A 266 -11.38 -30.40 -22.21
C ILE A 266 -10.65 -31.37 -23.13
N ARG A 267 -9.49 -31.83 -22.67
CA ARG A 267 -8.77 -32.98 -23.21
C ARG A 267 -8.77 -34.03 -22.13
N GLY A 268 -9.61 -35.06 -22.30
CA GLY A 268 -9.92 -36.08 -21.31
C GLY A 268 -8.66 -36.68 -20.74
N GLY A 269 -7.67 -37.01 -21.57
CA GLY A 269 -6.34 -37.54 -21.22
C GLY A 269 -5.47 -36.62 -20.35
N ASP A 270 -5.61 -35.30 -20.48
CA ASP A 270 -4.69 -34.32 -19.90
C ASP A 270 -5.10 -33.87 -18.49
N VAL A 271 -6.33 -34.18 -18.06
CA VAL A 271 -6.81 -33.82 -16.72
C VAL A 271 -6.13 -34.66 -15.65
N ASP A 272 -5.54 -33.97 -14.67
CA ASP A 272 -5.00 -34.61 -13.46
C ASP A 272 -6.14 -35.12 -12.58
N LEU A 273 -6.11 -36.42 -12.26
CA LEU A 273 -7.05 -37.08 -11.35
C LEU A 273 -6.27 -37.81 -10.25
N PRO A 274 -6.80 -37.90 -9.02
CA PRO A 274 -6.22 -38.75 -7.99
C PRO A 274 -6.38 -40.23 -8.36
N THR A 275 -5.57 -41.10 -7.73
CA THR A 275 -5.75 -42.56 -7.82
C THR A 275 -7.14 -42.98 -7.35
N ARG A 276 -7.63 -42.34 -6.28
CA ARG A 276 -8.98 -42.48 -5.75
C ARG A 276 -9.42 -41.13 -5.19
N ALA A 277 -10.62 -40.70 -5.56
CA ALA A 277 -11.27 -39.49 -5.09
C ALA A 277 -12.20 -39.78 -3.90
N ALA A 278 -12.71 -38.72 -3.27
CA ALA A 278 -13.60 -38.78 -2.11
C ALA A 278 -13.08 -39.69 -0.99
N THR A 279 -11.77 -39.65 -0.74
CA THR A 279 -11.06 -40.48 0.25
C THR A 279 -11.08 -39.88 1.66
N CYS A 280 -11.28 -38.57 1.77
CA CYS A 280 -11.34 -37.84 3.02
C CYS A 280 -12.79 -37.50 3.34
N ASP A 281 -13.33 -38.05 4.42
CA ASP A 281 -14.64 -37.67 4.96
C ASP A 281 -14.49 -36.43 5.86
N PRO A 282 -15.03 -35.27 5.46
CA PRO A 282 -14.90 -34.05 6.26
C PRO A 282 -15.73 -34.06 7.55
N GLY A 283 -16.66 -34.99 7.75
CA GLY A 283 -17.68 -34.89 8.80
C GLY A 283 -17.17 -34.83 10.24
N ASN A 284 -16.01 -35.40 10.51
CA ASN A 284 -15.37 -35.34 11.83
C ASN A 284 -14.26 -34.28 11.94
N LEU A 285 -13.96 -33.56 10.85
CA LEU A 285 -12.85 -32.61 10.75
C LEU A 285 -13.32 -31.17 10.56
N VAL A 286 -14.50 -30.99 9.97
CA VAL A 286 -15.15 -29.70 9.78
C VAL A 286 -15.84 -29.26 11.08
N ASP A 287 -15.97 -27.94 11.27
CA ASP A 287 -16.74 -27.38 12.38
C ASP A 287 -18.15 -28.02 12.44
N PRO A 288 -18.61 -28.51 13.62
CA PRO A 288 -19.89 -29.21 13.71
C PRO A 288 -21.10 -28.42 13.21
N GLY A 289 -21.15 -27.11 13.46
CA GLY A 289 -22.25 -26.26 13.00
C GLY A 289 -22.22 -26.04 11.48
N LEU A 290 -21.01 -25.91 10.92
CA LEU A 290 -20.83 -25.89 9.47
C LEU A 290 -21.25 -27.23 8.83
N TRP A 291 -20.87 -28.36 9.42
CA TRP A 291 -21.23 -29.68 8.90
C TRP A 291 -22.73 -29.95 8.97
N GLU A 292 -23.40 -29.58 10.08
CA GLU A 292 -24.86 -29.67 10.21
C GLU A 292 -25.60 -28.92 9.09
N THR A 293 -25.09 -27.73 8.74
CA THR A 293 -25.64 -26.94 7.62
C THR A 293 -25.45 -27.66 6.29
N ILE A 294 -24.26 -28.21 6.03
CA ILE A 294 -23.92 -28.88 4.78
C ILE A 294 -24.73 -30.17 4.57
N CYS A 295 -24.99 -30.91 5.64
CA CYS A 295 -25.79 -32.12 5.60
C CYS A 295 -27.27 -31.87 5.33
N ARG A 296 -27.73 -30.61 5.28
CA ARG A 296 -29.11 -30.24 5.01
C ARG A 296 -29.16 -29.41 3.72
N PRO A 297 -29.37 -30.02 2.54
CA PRO A 297 -29.39 -29.30 1.28
C PRO A 297 -30.32 -28.09 1.26
N GLY A 298 -31.47 -28.15 1.95
CA GLY A 298 -32.40 -27.02 2.09
C GLY A 298 -31.88 -25.81 2.89
N ALA A 299 -30.75 -25.94 3.60
CA ALA A 299 -30.06 -24.81 4.24
C ALA A 299 -29.06 -24.13 3.28
N ILE A 300 -28.65 -24.84 2.21
CA ILE A 300 -27.78 -24.31 1.15
C ILE A 300 -28.62 -23.78 -0.01
N PHE A 301 -29.68 -24.48 -0.41
CA PHE A 301 -30.53 -24.13 -1.54
C PHE A 301 -31.96 -23.89 -1.05
N GLU A 302 -32.47 -22.67 -1.23
CA GLU A 302 -33.80 -22.25 -0.73
C GLU A 302 -34.96 -22.90 -1.49
N GLU A 303 -34.78 -23.22 -2.78
CA GLU A 303 -35.79 -23.88 -3.62
C GLU A 303 -35.20 -25.06 -4.39
N HIS A 304 -35.95 -26.17 -4.44
CA HIS A 304 -35.62 -27.31 -5.32
C HIS A 304 -35.89 -26.93 -6.78
N GLN A 305 -34.90 -27.00 -7.67
CA GLN A 305 -35.22 -27.04 -9.10
C GLN A 305 -36.03 -28.32 -9.38
N SER A 306 -37.10 -28.19 -10.16
CA SER A 306 -37.74 -29.37 -10.74
C SER A 306 -36.74 -30.05 -11.68
N PHE A 307 -36.61 -31.37 -11.57
CA PHE A 307 -35.83 -32.24 -12.47
C PHE A 307 -36.00 -31.90 -13.97
N GLN A 308 -37.19 -31.42 -14.37
CA GLN A 308 -37.48 -31.00 -15.74
C GLN A 308 -36.57 -29.89 -16.29
N GLN A 309 -36.07 -28.99 -15.45
CA GLN A 309 -35.16 -27.90 -15.86
C GLN A 309 -33.74 -28.41 -16.19
N CYS A 310 -33.40 -29.63 -15.76
CA CYS A 310 -32.08 -30.22 -15.96
C CYS A 310 -32.00 -31.10 -17.22
N LEU A 311 -33.13 -31.55 -17.77
CA LEU A 311 -33.21 -32.50 -18.89
C LEU A 311 -32.68 -31.93 -20.23
N GLY A 312 -32.72 -30.61 -20.43
CA GLY A 312 -32.28 -29.95 -21.67
C GLY A 312 -30.84 -29.45 -21.67
N PHE A 313 -30.05 -29.77 -20.66
CA PHE A 313 -28.69 -29.23 -20.54
C PHE A 313 -27.70 -30.04 -21.39
N THR A 314 -27.40 -29.58 -22.61
CA THR A 314 -26.34 -30.14 -23.46
C THR A 314 -25.47 -29.00 -23.98
N LYS A 315 -24.17 -29.04 -23.70
CA LYS A 315 -23.19 -28.00 -24.04
C LYS A 315 -22.06 -28.52 -24.92
N THR A 316 -21.80 -29.82 -24.93
CA THR A 316 -20.68 -30.42 -25.67
C THR A 316 -21.15 -31.18 -26.90
N PHE A 317 -20.47 -30.97 -28.03
CA PHE A 317 -20.81 -31.60 -29.31
C PHE A 317 -19.56 -32.13 -30.03
N GLY A 318 -19.73 -33.10 -30.92
CA GLY A 318 -18.64 -33.62 -31.76
C GLY A 318 -17.45 -34.13 -30.97
N ILE A 319 -16.25 -33.59 -31.23
CA ILE A 319 -15.00 -34.00 -30.56
C ILE A 319 -15.02 -33.65 -29.06
N GLU A 320 -15.54 -32.48 -28.67
CA GLU A 320 -15.64 -32.10 -27.26
C GLU A 320 -16.51 -33.07 -26.46
N ARG A 321 -17.59 -33.58 -27.08
CA ARG A 321 -18.44 -34.59 -26.45
C ARG A 321 -17.67 -35.88 -26.17
N LYS A 322 -16.82 -36.32 -27.12
CA LYS A 322 -15.97 -37.51 -26.93
C LYS A 322 -14.97 -37.32 -25.79
N GLU A 323 -14.29 -36.18 -25.74
CA GLU A 323 -13.33 -35.85 -24.67
C GLU A 323 -14.02 -35.73 -23.30
N TYR A 324 -15.22 -35.17 -23.25
CA TYR A 324 -16.05 -35.10 -22.04
C TYR A 324 -16.44 -36.49 -21.52
N ILE A 325 -16.90 -37.38 -22.41
CA ILE A 325 -17.26 -38.76 -22.04
C ILE A 325 -16.02 -39.53 -21.59
N ASP A 326 -14.88 -39.37 -22.27
CA ASP A 326 -13.62 -40.01 -21.86
C ASP A 326 -13.19 -39.56 -20.45
N LEU A 327 -13.22 -38.25 -20.19
CA LEU A 327 -12.95 -37.71 -18.87
C LEU A 327 -13.90 -38.27 -17.82
N THR A 328 -15.21 -38.25 -18.11
CA THR A 328 -16.24 -38.76 -17.21
C THR A 328 -15.99 -40.24 -16.87
N CYS A 329 -15.61 -41.05 -17.86
CA CYS A 329 -15.28 -42.46 -17.62
C CYS A 329 -14.06 -42.62 -16.70
N ARG A 330 -13.03 -41.80 -16.87
CA ARG A 330 -11.87 -41.78 -15.97
C ARG A 330 -12.25 -41.35 -14.55
N GLU A 331 -13.13 -40.36 -14.42
CA GLU A 331 -13.59 -39.85 -13.14
C GLU A 331 -14.52 -40.82 -12.39
N LEU A 332 -15.32 -41.61 -13.11
CA LEU A 332 -16.09 -42.74 -12.55
C LEU A 332 -15.14 -43.82 -12.00
N ARG A 333 -14.09 -44.19 -12.76
CA ARG A 333 -13.09 -45.19 -12.31
C ARG A 333 -12.39 -44.79 -11.01
N CYS A 334 -12.04 -43.51 -10.86
CA CYS A 334 -11.41 -43.04 -9.63
C CYS A 334 -12.42 -42.67 -8.52
N LYS A 335 -13.73 -42.91 -8.72
CA LYS A 335 -14.83 -42.60 -7.78
C LYS A 335 -15.05 -41.12 -7.50
N LYS A 336 -14.56 -40.24 -8.39
CA LYS A 336 -14.82 -38.79 -8.29
C LYS A 336 -16.27 -38.48 -8.62
N LEU A 337 -16.85 -39.24 -9.55
CA LEU A 337 -18.23 -39.14 -9.96
C LEU A 337 -19.02 -40.41 -9.62
N ARG A 338 -20.32 -40.23 -9.50
CA ARG A 338 -21.38 -41.26 -9.46
C ARG A 338 -22.38 -40.94 -10.58
N LEU A 339 -23.31 -41.85 -10.87
CA LEU A 339 -24.36 -41.61 -11.85
C LEU A 339 -25.73 -41.54 -11.16
N ARG A 340 -26.61 -40.67 -11.66
CA ARG A 340 -28.00 -40.60 -11.21
C ARG A 340 -28.94 -40.43 -12.40
N THR A 341 -30.16 -40.93 -12.26
CA THR A 341 -31.27 -40.69 -13.19
C THR A 341 -31.97 -39.37 -12.89
N GLN A 342 -31.91 -38.90 -11.63
CA GLN A 342 -32.49 -37.63 -11.20
C GLN A 342 -31.48 -36.73 -10.48
N VAL A 343 -31.51 -35.44 -10.81
CA VAL A 343 -30.67 -34.37 -10.24
C VAL A 343 -31.46 -33.09 -10.03
N PHE A 344 -30.99 -32.25 -9.12
CA PHE A 344 -31.56 -30.93 -8.80
C PHE A 344 -30.69 -29.77 -9.26
N GLY A 345 -29.46 -30.03 -9.70
CA GLY A 345 -28.55 -29.03 -10.23
C GLY A 345 -27.62 -29.62 -11.28
N VAL A 346 -27.42 -28.88 -12.36
CA VAL A 346 -26.51 -29.25 -13.44
C VAL A 346 -25.66 -28.04 -13.83
N ALA A 347 -24.36 -28.26 -14.02
CA ALA A 347 -23.47 -27.26 -14.57
C ALA A 347 -22.56 -27.81 -15.68
N GLY A 348 -22.01 -26.88 -16.46
CA GLY A 348 -21.04 -27.20 -17.50
C GLY A 348 -19.66 -27.43 -16.90
N VAL A 349 -18.76 -27.96 -17.73
CA VAL A 349 -17.36 -28.15 -17.36
C VAL A 349 -16.45 -27.52 -18.39
N PHE A 350 -15.32 -27.00 -17.92
CA PHE A 350 -14.25 -26.51 -18.76
C PHE A 350 -12.89 -26.83 -18.11
N ALA A 351 -11.80 -26.66 -18.86
CA ALA A 351 -10.46 -26.92 -18.37
C ALA A 351 -9.67 -25.63 -18.15
N ALA A 352 -8.86 -25.60 -17.08
CA ALA A 352 -7.82 -24.62 -16.88
C ALA A 352 -6.44 -25.28 -17.05
N ALA A 353 -5.53 -24.62 -17.76
CA ALA A 353 -4.15 -25.08 -17.91
C ALA A 353 -3.41 -25.09 -16.55
N LYS A 354 -2.60 -26.13 -16.31
CA LYS A 354 -1.67 -26.15 -15.18
C LYS A 354 -0.31 -25.58 -15.59
N SER A 355 0.51 -25.24 -14.60
CA SER A 355 1.89 -24.78 -14.84
C SER A 355 2.73 -25.82 -15.58
N THR A 356 2.40 -27.10 -15.42
CA THR A 356 2.98 -28.20 -16.20
C THR A 356 2.34 -28.22 -17.58
N LYS A 357 3.14 -27.97 -18.62
CA LYS A 357 2.69 -27.93 -20.01
C LYS A 357 1.96 -29.21 -20.39
N GLY A 358 0.80 -29.08 -21.03
CA GLY A 358 -0.02 -30.20 -21.47
C GLY A 358 -0.88 -30.85 -20.38
N ARG A 359 -0.88 -30.36 -19.14
CA ARG A 359 -1.80 -30.84 -18.09
C ARG A 359 -2.92 -29.85 -17.83
N GLN A 360 -4.11 -30.39 -17.56
CA GLN A 360 -5.33 -29.64 -17.33
C GLN A 360 -5.90 -29.90 -15.92
N ARG A 361 -6.69 -28.94 -15.43
CA ARG A 361 -7.57 -29.09 -14.27
C ARG A 361 -9.01 -28.89 -14.73
N LYS A 362 -9.88 -29.86 -14.47
CA LYS A 362 -11.34 -29.72 -14.68
C LYS A 362 -11.90 -28.70 -13.69
N ILE A 363 -12.66 -27.74 -14.19
CA ILE A 363 -13.48 -26.83 -13.40
C ILE A 363 -14.94 -27.13 -13.71
N TRP A 364 -15.74 -27.25 -12.66
CA TRP A 364 -17.19 -27.36 -12.74
C TRP A 364 -17.77 -25.96 -12.59
N ASP A 365 -18.46 -25.46 -13.62
CA ASP A 365 -18.95 -24.08 -13.69
C ASP A 365 -20.17 -23.87 -12.79
N GLY A 366 -19.95 -23.94 -11.48
CA GLY A 366 -20.98 -23.81 -10.47
C GLY A 366 -21.47 -22.38 -10.25
N SER A 367 -21.21 -21.44 -11.16
CA SER A 367 -21.56 -20.02 -11.02
C SER A 367 -23.05 -19.81 -10.76
N VAL A 368 -23.91 -20.33 -11.65
CA VAL A 368 -25.38 -20.24 -11.55
C VAL A 368 -25.91 -20.92 -10.27
N LEU A 369 -25.34 -22.06 -9.90
CA LEU A 369 -25.72 -22.76 -8.67
C LEU A 369 -25.25 -22.04 -7.41
N SER A 370 -24.09 -21.37 -7.48
CA SER A 370 -23.54 -20.59 -6.38
C SER A 370 -24.31 -19.30 -6.13
N GLU A 371 -24.89 -18.69 -7.18
CA GLU A 371 -25.78 -17.52 -7.05
C GLU A 371 -27.11 -17.86 -6.39
N ARG A 372 -27.57 -19.11 -6.54
CA ARG A 372 -28.79 -19.63 -5.92
C ARG A 372 -28.55 -20.22 -4.53
N ALA A 373 -27.31 -20.58 -4.22
CA ALA A 373 -26.94 -21.06 -2.91
C ALA A 373 -26.88 -19.90 -1.92
N THR A 374 -27.19 -20.18 -0.66
CA THR A 374 -26.93 -19.26 0.43
C THR A 374 -25.44 -18.92 0.50
N GLN A 375 -25.12 -17.72 0.96
CA GLN A 375 -23.74 -17.27 1.04
C GLN A 375 -22.97 -18.12 2.07
N PRO A 376 -21.84 -18.75 1.69
CA PRO A 376 -21.05 -19.52 2.63
C PRO A 376 -20.45 -18.62 3.72
N PRO A 377 -20.23 -19.15 4.94
CA PRO A 377 -19.55 -18.40 5.98
C PRO A 377 -18.10 -18.08 5.58
N LYS A 378 -17.57 -16.99 6.15
CA LYS A 378 -16.15 -16.64 5.95
C LYS A 378 -15.26 -17.80 6.41
N PRO A 379 -14.31 -18.28 5.59
CA PRO A 379 -13.44 -19.39 5.95
C PRO A 379 -12.69 -19.12 7.26
N HIS A 380 -12.78 -20.06 8.20
CA HIS A 380 -12.18 -19.93 9.53
C HIS A 380 -10.66 -19.86 9.45
N ARG A 381 -10.03 -18.99 10.26
CA ARG A 381 -8.56 -18.85 10.39
C ARG A 381 -7.80 -18.70 9.05
N LEU A 382 -8.43 -18.16 8.01
CA LEU A 382 -7.79 -17.99 6.71
C LEU A 382 -6.59 -17.04 6.80
N ALA A 383 -5.40 -17.54 6.46
CA ALA A 383 -4.18 -16.76 6.44
C ALA A 383 -4.08 -15.94 5.15
N ASN A 384 -3.42 -14.78 5.25
CA ASN A 384 -3.03 -13.95 4.11
C ASN A 384 -1.64 -13.34 4.40
N PRO A 385 -1.02 -12.62 3.46
CA PRO A 385 0.32 -12.05 3.69
C PRO A 385 0.46 -11.18 4.94
N SER A 386 -0.61 -10.49 5.39
CA SER A 386 -0.55 -9.73 6.65
C SER A 386 -0.36 -10.63 7.88
N SER A 387 -0.72 -11.91 7.82
CA SER A 387 -0.48 -12.89 8.89
C SER A 387 1.02 -13.08 9.16
N PHE A 388 1.88 -12.93 8.15
CA PHE A 388 3.34 -13.05 8.34
C PHE A 388 3.92 -11.91 9.18
N LEU A 389 3.27 -10.74 9.19
CA LEU A 389 3.71 -9.58 9.98
C LEU A 389 3.65 -9.83 11.49
N ASP A 390 2.98 -10.89 11.91
CA ASP A 390 2.87 -11.29 13.31
C ASP A 390 3.99 -12.21 13.79
N ILE A 391 4.79 -12.73 12.86
CA ILE A 391 5.98 -13.52 13.19
C ILE A 391 7.04 -12.57 13.75
N VAL A 392 7.55 -12.86 14.94
CA VAL A 392 8.61 -12.09 15.63
C VAL A 392 9.84 -12.96 15.74
N VAL A 393 10.91 -12.62 15.00
CA VAL A 393 12.20 -13.31 15.05
C VAL A 393 13.16 -12.51 15.93
N ARG A 394 13.56 -13.02 17.09
CA ARG A 394 14.48 -12.27 17.96
C ARG A 394 15.91 -12.35 17.43
N ARG A 395 16.73 -11.37 17.80
CA ARG A 395 18.15 -11.33 17.42
C ARG A 395 18.84 -12.63 17.88
N GLY A 396 19.48 -13.32 16.94
CA GLY A 396 20.16 -14.60 17.19
C GLY A 396 19.25 -15.84 17.13
N GLU A 397 17.93 -15.68 17.09
CA GLU A 397 17.03 -16.82 16.84
C GLU A 397 17.12 -17.25 15.38
N ARG A 398 17.01 -18.57 15.15
CA ARG A 398 16.85 -19.14 13.83
C ARG A 398 15.37 -19.37 13.53
N LEU A 399 15.03 -19.29 12.25
CA LEU A 399 13.69 -19.56 11.75
C LEU A 399 13.81 -20.69 10.72
N TYR A 400 13.00 -21.73 10.89
CA TYR A 400 12.88 -22.83 9.94
C TYR A 400 11.46 -22.88 9.41
N MET A 401 11.30 -23.10 8.11
CA MET A 401 10.01 -23.04 7.44
C MET A 401 9.67 -24.37 6.81
N SER A 402 8.40 -24.76 6.92
CA SER A 402 7.89 -25.99 6.33
C SER A 402 6.54 -25.73 5.65
N LYS A 403 6.26 -26.50 4.60
CA LYS A 403 5.00 -26.48 3.86
C LYS A 403 4.53 -27.90 3.57
N ARG A 404 3.22 -28.14 3.64
CA ARG A 404 2.56 -29.28 3.00
C ARG A 404 1.50 -28.79 2.03
N ASP A 405 1.48 -29.39 0.84
CA ASP A 405 0.52 -29.15 -0.26
C ASP A 405 -0.25 -30.45 -0.48
N ALA A 406 -1.58 -30.42 -0.41
CA ALA A 406 -2.40 -31.59 -0.72
C ALA A 406 -2.60 -31.74 -2.23
N ALA A 407 -2.35 -32.93 -2.78
CA ALA A 407 -2.52 -33.20 -4.19
C ALA A 407 -4.02 -33.31 -4.54
N THR A 408 -4.46 -32.56 -5.55
CA THR A 408 -5.87 -32.59 -6.03
C THR A 408 -6.90 -32.44 -4.90
N TYR A 409 -6.65 -31.55 -3.95
CA TYR A 409 -7.31 -31.56 -2.63
C TYR A 409 -8.84 -31.63 -2.67
N PHE A 410 -9.50 -30.80 -3.49
CA PHE A 410 -10.96 -30.82 -3.62
C PHE A 410 -11.52 -32.17 -4.09
N ASP A 411 -10.79 -32.87 -4.97
CA ASP A 411 -11.19 -34.20 -5.45
C ASP A 411 -11.05 -35.28 -4.35
N LEU A 412 -10.35 -34.99 -3.25
CA LEU A 412 -10.22 -35.91 -2.11
C LEU A 412 -11.35 -35.75 -1.08
N LEU A 413 -11.97 -34.58 -1.00
CA LEU A 413 -13.00 -34.28 0.00
C LEU A 413 -14.34 -34.87 -0.44
N ALA A 414 -14.88 -35.81 0.34
CA ALA A 414 -16.18 -36.43 0.07
C ALA A 414 -17.35 -35.43 0.27
N VAL A 415 -18.35 -35.54 -0.59
CA VAL A 415 -19.62 -34.78 -0.50
C VAL A 415 -20.69 -35.65 0.14
N PRO A 416 -21.48 -35.13 1.10
CA PRO A 416 -22.63 -35.86 1.65
C PRO A 416 -23.59 -36.33 0.56
N ALA A 417 -24.09 -37.57 0.69
CA ALA A 417 -24.91 -38.23 -0.35
C ALA A 417 -26.13 -37.38 -0.78
N ASP A 418 -26.75 -36.67 0.16
CA ASP A 418 -27.93 -35.83 -0.09
C ASP A 418 -27.62 -34.56 -0.88
N LEU A 419 -26.36 -34.11 -0.88
CA LEU A 419 -25.93 -32.93 -1.62
C LEU A 419 -25.45 -33.26 -3.04
N GLN A 420 -25.04 -34.51 -3.30
CA GLN A 420 -24.55 -34.95 -4.62
C GLN A 420 -25.53 -34.68 -5.79
N PRO A 421 -26.87 -34.86 -5.66
CA PRO A 421 -27.82 -34.53 -6.72
C PRO A 421 -27.78 -33.07 -7.21
N TRP A 422 -27.23 -32.15 -6.42
CA TRP A 422 -27.09 -30.75 -6.79
C TRP A 422 -25.84 -30.47 -7.61
N PHE A 423 -24.88 -31.38 -7.61
CA PHE A 423 -23.60 -31.25 -8.31
C PHE A 423 -23.55 -32.12 -9.57
N GLY A 424 -24.63 -32.09 -10.35
CA GLY A 424 -24.73 -32.76 -11.64
C GLY A 424 -23.89 -32.06 -12.72
N GLN A 425 -23.50 -32.86 -13.71
CA GLN A 425 -22.90 -32.40 -14.96
C GLN A 425 -23.81 -32.79 -16.13
N GLU A 426 -23.43 -32.35 -17.32
CA GLU A 426 -24.11 -32.67 -18.57
C GLU A 426 -24.43 -34.18 -18.68
N PRO A 427 -25.69 -34.58 -18.91
CA PRO A 427 -26.09 -35.98 -18.96
C PRO A 427 -25.45 -36.70 -20.14
N ILE A 428 -25.25 -38.01 -19.98
CA ILE A 428 -24.73 -38.92 -20.99
C ILE A 428 -25.74 -40.05 -21.18
N ALA A 429 -26.15 -40.29 -22.43
CA ALA A 429 -27.05 -41.40 -22.73
C ALA A 429 -26.31 -42.74 -22.53
N LEU A 430 -27.02 -43.77 -22.08
CA LEU A 430 -26.42 -45.08 -21.81
C LEU A 430 -25.63 -45.62 -23.03
N HIS A 431 -26.18 -45.51 -24.24
CA HIS A 431 -25.48 -45.97 -25.44
C HIS A 431 -24.17 -45.20 -25.71
N GLU A 432 -24.05 -43.94 -25.30
CA GLU A 432 -22.81 -43.17 -25.46
C GLU A 432 -21.70 -43.75 -24.57
N PHE A 433 -22.01 -44.15 -23.33
CA PHE A 433 -21.05 -44.85 -22.46
C PHE A 433 -20.58 -46.17 -23.06
N LEU A 434 -21.51 -46.95 -23.63
CA LEU A 434 -21.22 -48.24 -24.23
C LEU A 434 -20.43 -48.11 -25.55
N SER A 435 -20.75 -47.11 -26.37
CA SER A 435 -20.16 -46.90 -27.70
C SER A 435 -18.66 -46.53 -27.66
N GLN A 436 -18.19 -45.91 -26.57
CA GLN A 436 -16.77 -45.59 -26.38
C GLN A 436 -15.95 -46.83 -25.96
N GLY A 437 -16.59 -47.97 -25.72
CA GLY A 437 -15.93 -49.24 -25.37
C GLY A 437 -15.18 -49.20 -24.03
N ARG A 438 -15.52 -48.26 -23.14
CA ARG A 438 -14.81 -48.07 -21.85
C ARG A 438 -15.40 -48.87 -20.68
N PHE A 439 -16.68 -49.25 -20.76
CA PHE A 439 -17.39 -49.98 -19.72
C PHE A 439 -18.39 -50.98 -20.30
N ALA A 440 -18.57 -52.11 -19.61
CA ALA A 440 -19.71 -52.99 -19.82
C ALA A 440 -20.98 -52.40 -19.16
N LEU A 441 -22.17 -52.80 -19.62
CA LEU A 441 -23.45 -52.37 -19.06
C LEU A 441 -23.53 -52.59 -17.54
N ALA A 442 -23.04 -53.73 -17.06
CA ALA A 442 -23.03 -54.04 -15.63
C ALA A 442 -22.16 -53.07 -14.81
N GLU A 443 -21.04 -52.60 -15.37
CA GLU A 443 -20.19 -51.61 -14.72
C GLU A 443 -20.88 -50.25 -14.65
N VAL A 444 -21.52 -49.82 -15.75
CA VAL A 444 -22.30 -48.56 -15.77
C VAL A 444 -23.42 -48.60 -14.73
N ILE A 445 -24.18 -49.70 -14.68
CA ILE A 445 -25.23 -49.93 -13.68
C ILE A 445 -24.67 -49.82 -12.25
N GLY A 446 -23.48 -50.39 -12.01
CA GLY A 446 -22.81 -50.32 -10.70
C GLY A 446 -22.44 -48.89 -10.25
N PHE A 447 -22.39 -47.92 -11.18
CA PHE A 447 -22.15 -46.52 -10.84
C PHE A 447 -23.42 -45.73 -10.53
N VAL A 448 -24.63 -46.24 -10.82
CA VAL A 448 -25.89 -45.50 -10.64
C VAL A 448 -26.47 -45.68 -9.24
N ASP A 449 -26.86 -44.58 -8.59
CA ASP A 449 -27.26 -44.56 -7.17
C ASP A 449 -28.77 -44.74 -6.95
N ASP A 450 -29.57 -44.34 -7.93
CA ASP A 450 -31.02 -44.19 -7.82
C ASP A 450 -31.80 -45.04 -8.84
N LEU A 451 -31.22 -46.17 -9.24
CA LEU A 451 -31.89 -47.16 -10.08
C LEU A 451 -33.10 -47.77 -9.35
N PRO A 452 -34.31 -47.75 -9.95
CA PRO A 452 -35.46 -48.49 -9.43
C PRO A 452 -35.15 -49.99 -9.41
N GLN A 453 -35.53 -50.69 -8.33
CA GLN A 453 -35.34 -52.14 -8.24
C GLN A 453 -36.16 -52.85 -9.34
N GLY A 454 -35.47 -53.63 -10.19
CA GLY A 454 -36.12 -54.51 -11.17
C GLY A 454 -36.36 -53.91 -12.57
N GLU A 455 -35.98 -52.66 -12.83
CA GLU A 455 -36.10 -52.04 -14.15
C GLU A 455 -34.77 -52.05 -14.92
N GLY A 456 -34.82 -52.47 -16.19
CA GLY A 456 -33.66 -52.39 -17.10
C GLY A 456 -33.51 -50.97 -17.66
N LEU A 457 -32.28 -50.49 -17.77
CA LEU A 457 -32.00 -49.20 -18.42
C LEU A 457 -32.12 -49.32 -19.94
N LEU A 458 -32.88 -48.41 -20.55
CA LEU A 458 -32.96 -48.28 -22.00
C LEU A 458 -31.70 -47.59 -22.55
N ALA A 459 -31.34 -47.89 -23.79
CA ALA A 459 -30.14 -47.33 -24.44
C ALA A 459 -30.13 -45.79 -24.52
N GLN A 460 -31.32 -45.19 -24.57
CA GLN A 460 -31.56 -43.75 -24.60
C GLN A 460 -31.69 -43.11 -23.21
N THR A 461 -31.64 -43.89 -22.13
CA THR A 461 -31.74 -43.33 -20.77
C THR A 461 -30.58 -42.37 -20.52
N LEU A 462 -30.91 -41.15 -20.14
CA LEU A 462 -29.95 -40.12 -19.76
C LEU A 462 -29.49 -40.35 -18.32
N LEU A 463 -28.18 -40.47 -18.13
CA LEU A 463 -27.54 -40.61 -16.83
C LEU A 463 -26.72 -39.35 -16.55
N PHE A 464 -26.97 -38.72 -15.41
CA PHE A 464 -26.28 -37.52 -14.96
C PHE A 464 -25.04 -37.90 -14.14
N PRO A 465 -23.83 -37.51 -14.56
CA PRO A 465 -22.65 -37.63 -13.72
C PRO A 465 -22.71 -36.62 -12.57
N VAL A 466 -22.79 -37.10 -11.34
CA VAL A 466 -22.83 -36.27 -10.13
C VAL A 466 -21.52 -36.37 -9.36
N HIS A 467 -21.11 -35.28 -8.74
CA HIS A 467 -19.88 -35.22 -7.96
C HIS A 467 -20.01 -35.95 -6.61
N ALA A 468 -19.17 -36.96 -6.38
CA ALA A 468 -18.97 -37.59 -5.08
C ALA A 468 -17.91 -36.85 -4.22
N ALA A 469 -17.09 -36.02 -4.86
CA ALA A 469 -16.11 -35.15 -4.21
C ALA A 469 -16.40 -33.66 -4.49
N TRP A 470 -16.00 -32.78 -3.58
CA TRP A 470 -16.38 -31.36 -3.63
C TRP A 470 -15.95 -30.71 -4.96
N PRO A 471 -16.89 -30.17 -5.77
CA PRO A 471 -16.55 -29.64 -7.08
C PRO A 471 -15.74 -28.34 -6.97
N MET A 472 -14.71 -28.22 -7.81
CA MET A 472 -14.00 -26.97 -8.02
C MET A 472 -14.89 -26.02 -8.83
N GLY A 473 -15.34 -24.93 -8.21
CA GLY A 473 -16.19 -23.91 -8.83
C GLY A 473 -17.54 -23.67 -8.12
N PHE A 474 -17.80 -24.36 -7.01
CA PHE A 474 -18.91 -24.05 -6.11
C PHE A 474 -18.48 -23.12 -4.97
N SER A 475 -19.34 -22.18 -4.58
CA SER A 475 -19.04 -21.15 -3.57
C SER A 475 -18.66 -21.72 -2.19
N TRP A 476 -19.23 -22.84 -1.78
CA TRP A 476 -18.95 -23.46 -0.47
C TRP A 476 -17.67 -24.29 -0.43
N SER A 477 -17.14 -24.75 -1.57
CA SER A 477 -16.01 -25.70 -1.59
C SER A 477 -14.79 -25.21 -0.81
N SER A 478 -14.44 -23.92 -0.91
CA SER A 478 -13.28 -23.35 -0.21
C SER A 478 -13.47 -23.26 1.30
N CYS A 479 -14.69 -22.99 1.80
CA CYS A 479 -14.91 -22.90 3.25
C CYS A 479 -14.83 -24.28 3.92
N VAL A 480 -15.34 -25.31 3.25
CA VAL A 480 -15.24 -26.71 3.69
C VAL A 480 -13.80 -27.18 3.66
N ALA A 481 -13.08 -26.94 2.56
CA ALA A 481 -11.68 -27.29 2.45
C ALA A 481 -10.81 -26.61 3.52
N GLN A 482 -11.04 -25.31 3.79
CA GLN A 482 -10.36 -24.60 4.88
C GLN A 482 -10.65 -25.23 6.24
N SER A 483 -11.92 -25.49 6.57
CA SER A 483 -12.30 -26.07 7.86
C SER A 483 -11.73 -27.47 8.04
N ASN A 484 -11.77 -28.31 6.99
CA ASN A 484 -11.21 -29.65 6.99
C ASN A 484 -9.69 -29.62 7.26
N THR A 485 -8.95 -28.73 6.61
CA THR A 485 -7.50 -28.59 6.83
C THR A 485 -7.17 -28.19 8.27
N ILE A 486 -7.99 -27.33 8.87
CA ILE A 486 -7.84 -26.97 10.30
C ILE A 486 -8.11 -28.19 11.17
N GLY A 487 -9.16 -28.96 10.89
CA GLY A 487 -9.45 -30.23 11.58
C GLY A 487 -8.27 -31.21 11.54
N LEU A 488 -7.65 -31.38 10.38
CA LEU A 488 -6.46 -32.22 10.21
C LEU A 488 -5.28 -31.73 11.08
N LEU A 489 -5.07 -30.42 11.16
CA LEU A 489 -4.01 -29.85 12.00
C LEU A 489 -4.29 -30.11 13.49
N VAL A 490 -5.54 -29.98 13.92
CA VAL A 490 -5.94 -30.25 15.30
C VAL A 490 -5.80 -31.74 15.65
N ASP A 491 -6.22 -32.65 14.76
CA ASP A 491 -5.99 -34.11 14.92
C ASP A 491 -4.49 -34.45 14.99
N ALA A 492 -3.64 -33.69 14.27
CA ALA A 492 -2.19 -33.82 14.35
C ALA A 492 -1.58 -33.26 15.66
N GLY A 493 -2.39 -32.61 16.51
CA GLY A 493 -1.99 -32.03 17.78
C GLY A 493 -1.43 -30.61 17.67
N VAL A 494 -1.70 -29.89 16.58
CA VAL A 494 -1.38 -28.47 16.45
C VAL A 494 -2.38 -27.68 17.30
N ASP A 495 -1.88 -26.86 18.22
CA ASP A 495 -2.73 -25.96 19.00
C ASP A 495 -3.39 -24.92 18.09
N PRO A 496 -4.74 -24.83 18.03
CA PRO A 496 -5.45 -23.84 17.23
C PRO A 496 -5.03 -22.40 17.50
N ARG A 497 -4.53 -22.09 18.70
CA ARG A 497 -4.03 -20.76 19.09
C ARG A 497 -2.76 -20.37 18.33
N CYS A 498 -1.99 -21.35 17.84
CA CYS A 498 -0.79 -21.12 17.03
C CYS A 498 -1.11 -20.88 15.54
N ILE A 499 -2.37 -21.06 15.12
CA ILE A 499 -2.80 -20.78 13.74
C ILE A 499 -3.01 -19.27 13.56
N LEU A 500 -2.09 -18.66 12.83
CA LEU A 500 -2.05 -17.24 12.50
C LEU A 500 -3.23 -16.87 11.60
N SER A 501 -3.99 -15.87 12.03
CA SER A 501 -5.02 -15.23 11.21
C SER A 501 -5.27 -13.81 11.74
N LEU A 502 -5.84 -12.94 10.91
CA LEU A 502 -6.15 -11.57 11.32
C LEU A 502 -7.33 -11.49 12.28
N ASP A 503 -8.19 -12.52 12.30
CA ASP A 503 -9.41 -12.52 13.10
C ASP A 503 -9.20 -13.16 14.48
N HIS A 504 -7.98 -13.49 14.90
CA HIS A 504 -7.71 -14.15 16.17
C HIS A 504 -6.49 -13.57 16.90
N THR A 505 -6.53 -13.67 18.23
CA THR A 505 -5.46 -13.23 19.12
C THR A 505 -4.17 -13.99 18.84
N LEU A 506 -3.04 -13.29 18.94
CA LEU A 506 -1.73 -13.91 18.77
C LEU A 506 -1.40 -14.84 19.95
N PRO A 507 -0.73 -15.98 19.70
CA PRO A 507 -0.27 -16.86 20.77
C PRO A 507 0.82 -16.19 21.62
N GLY A 508 0.92 -16.60 22.89
CA GLY A 508 1.92 -16.03 23.81
C GLY A 508 3.32 -16.56 23.61
N SER A 509 3.42 -17.82 23.19
CA SER A 509 4.67 -18.41 22.70
C SER A 509 4.62 -18.50 21.18
N GLN A 510 5.71 -18.12 20.52
CA GLN A 510 5.93 -18.29 19.08
C GLN A 510 7.01 -19.34 18.78
N GLU A 511 7.16 -20.36 19.64
CA GLU A 511 8.08 -21.48 19.38
C GLU A 511 7.78 -22.20 18.06
N GLU A 512 6.49 -22.31 17.75
CA GLU A 512 5.98 -22.88 16.51
C GLU A 512 4.67 -22.19 16.15
N LEU A 513 4.60 -21.66 14.93
CA LEU A 513 3.40 -21.03 14.38
C LEU A 513 2.95 -21.78 13.13
N CYS A 514 1.64 -21.71 12.86
CA CYS A 514 1.04 -22.29 11.67
C CYS A 514 0.25 -21.21 10.91
N ALA A 515 0.20 -21.29 9.59
CA ALA A 515 -0.70 -20.50 8.74
C ALA A 515 -1.35 -21.42 7.72
N VAL A 516 -2.64 -21.21 7.44
CA VAL A 516 -3.45 -22.11 6.61
C VAL A 516 -4.20 -21.32 5.56
N ALA A 517 -4.10 -21.77 4.31
CA ALA A 517 -4.92 -21.26 3.21
C ALA A 517 -5.42 -22.42 2.35
N THR A 518 -6.64 -22.86 2.61
CA THR A 518 -7.30 -23.97 1.93
C THR A 518 -6.49 -25.26 2.12
N ASP A 519 -5.77 -25.74 1.10
CA ASP A 519 -4.91 -26.92 1.11
C ASP A 519 -3.48 -26.65 1.58
N ASP A 520 -3.03 -25.39 1.55
CA ASP A 520 -1.69 -25.00 1.97
C ASP A 520 -1.60 -24.93 3.50
N THR A 521 -0.76 -25.78 4.09
CA THR A 521 -0.35 -25.67 5.50
C THR A 521 1.10 -25.22 5.59
N LEU A 522 1.32 -24.14 6.34
CA LEU A 522 2.62 -23.48 6.49
C LEU A 522 3.03 -23.49 7.94
N PHE A 523 4.28 -23.79 8.22
CA PHE A 523 4.83 -23.80 9.57
C PHE A 523 6.09 -22.97 9.68
N PHE A 524 6.23 -22.35 10.85
CA PHE A 524 7.36 -21.52 11.24
C PHE A 524 7.88 -22.02 12.58
N HIS A 525 9.07 -22.63 12.57
CA HIS A 525 9.63 -23.32 13.72
C HIS A 525 10.88 -22.58 14.24
N ARG A 526 11.00 -22.49 15.58
CA ARG A 526 12.24 -22.10 16.26
C ARG A 526 13.14 -23.30 16.55
N CYS A 527 12.52 -24.45 16.81
CA CYS A 527 13.20 -25.69 17.11
C CYS A 527 12.98 -26.70 15.96
N PRO A 528 14.05 -27.14 15.26
CA PRO A 528 13.91 -28.09 14.16
C PRO A 528 13.41 -29.47 14.65
N PHE A 529 13.77 -29.89 15.87
CA PHE A 529 13.27 -31.15 16.44
C PHE A 529 11.75 -31.14 16.63
N LYS A 530 11.21 -30.06 17.21
CA LYS A 530 9.76 -29.85 17.33
C LYS A 530 9.09 -29.88 15.97
N GLY A 531 9.65 -29.16 14.99
CA GLY A 531 9.13 -29.14 13.63
C GLY A 531 9.10 -30.52 12.96
N ARG A 532 10.16 -31.34 13.07
CA ARG A 532 10.14 -32.74 12.55
C ARG A 532 9.01 -33.56 13.17
N ARG A 533 8.79 -33.42 14.49
CA ARG A 533 7.74 -34.12 15.21
C ARG A 533 6.36 -33.69 14.73
N THR A 534 6.12 -32.39 14.60
CA THR A 534 4.84 -31.83 14.12
C THR A 534 4.56 -32.30 12.69
N LEU A 535 5.54 -32.21 11.79
CA LEU A 535 5.39 -32.66 10.41
C LEU A 535 5.14 -34.17 10.31
N SER A 536 5.86 -34.99 11.08
CA SER A 536 5.65 -36.44 11.09
C SER A 536 4.24 -36.83 11.57
N LYS A 537 3.69 -36.12 12.56
CA LYS A 537 2.30 -36.33 12.99
C LYS A 537 1.30 -35.89 11.93
N LEU A 538 1.51 -34.73 11.31
CA LEU A 538 0.65 -34.22 10.26
C LEU A 538 0.62 -35.17 9.05
N ASP A 539 1.78 -35.65 8.63
CA ASP A 539 1.90 -36.59 7.51
C ASP A 539 1.12 -37.90 7.82
N LYS A 540 1.19 -38.42 9.06
CA LYS A 540 0.38 -39.58 9.50
C LYS A 540 -1.12 -39.29 9.52
N VAL A 541 -1.52 -38.09 9.92
CA VAL A 541 -2.94 -37.70 9.93
C VAL A 541 -3.47 -37.53 8.52
N PHE A 542 -2.68 -37.01 7.60
CA PHE A 542 -3.02 -36.94 6.18
C PHE A 542 -3.24 -38.35 5.62
N ASP A 543 -2.31 -39.27 5.87
CA ASP A 543 -2.42 -40.67 5.42
C ASP A 543 -3.66 -41.36 6.04
N LYS A 544 -3.88 -41.20 7.36
CA LYS A 544 -5.04 -41.73 8.09
C LYS A 544 -6.38 -41.26 7.51
N ASN A 545 -6.47 -40.00 7.10
CA ASN A 545 -7.69 -39.39 6.59
C ASN A 545 -7.77 -39.38 5.05
N GLY A 546 -6.91 -40.14 4.37
CA GLY A 546 -6.96 -40.28 2.91
C GLY A 546 -6.57 -39.02 2.14
N VAL A 547 -5.80 -38.11 2.72
CA VAL A 547 -5.32 -36.87 2.08
C VAL A 547 -3.94 -37.10 1.49
N ALA A 548 -3.86 -37.28 0.17
CA ALA A 548 -2.59 -37.46 -0.52
C ALA A 548 -1.77 -36.16 -0.57
N ARG A 549 -0.48 -36.24 -0.23
CA ARG A 549 0.47 -35.11 -0.33
C ARG A 549 1.07 -34.96 -1.71
N ASN A 550 1.38 -33.73 -2.06
CA ASN A 550 2.19 -33.40 -3.22
C ASN A 550 3.67 -33.30 -2.82
N VAL A 551 4.31 -34.47 -2.68
CA VAL A 551 5.67 -34.60 -2.14
C VAL A 551 6.69 -33.68 -2.84
N ASN A 552 6.53 -33.43 -4.14
CA ASN A 552 7.42 -32.56 -4.93
C ASN A 552 7.32 -31.06 -4.54
N LYS A 553 6.25 -30.67 -3.86
CA LYS A 553 6.05 -29.29 -3.37
C LYS A 553 6.20 -29.16 -1.86
N ASP A 554 6.36 -30.28 -1.15
CA ASP A 554 6.58 -30.25 0.29
C ASP A 554 7.93 -29.59 0.59
N ILE A 555 7.93 -28.72 1.60
CA ILE A 555 9.14 -28.06 2.11
C ILE A 555 9.26 -28.46 3.57
N SER A 556 10.46 -28.87 4.01
CA SER A 556 10.67 -29.31 5.39
C SER A 556 11.88 -28.61 5.98
N LEU A 557 11.65 -27.78 7.00
CA LEU A 557 12.69 -27.10 7.79
C LEU A 557 13.71 -26.31 6.95
N ALA A 558 13.25 -25.70 5.86
CA ALA A 558 14.08 -24.88 4.99
C ALA A 558 14.34 -23.48 5.59
N ALA A 559 15.41 -22.83 5.13
CA ALA A 559 15.71 -21.44 5.47
C ALA A 559 14.89 -20.45 4.63
N GLU A 560 14.33 -20.89 3.51
CA GLU A 560 13.53 -20.07 2.61
C GLU A 560 12.30 -20.85 2.12
N MET A 561 11.21 -20.14 1.86
CA MET A 561 9.96 -20.71 1.36
C MET A 561 9.17 -19.67 0.59
N THR A 562 8.51 -20.08 -0.49
CA THR A 562 7.48 -19.28 -1.17
C THR A 562 6.09 -19.75 -0.73
N ALA A 563 5.29 -18.86 -0.15
CA ALA A 563 3.94 -19.17 0.31
C ALA A 563 3.02 -17.95 0.23
N LEU A 564 1.74 -18.17 -0.07
CA LEU A 564 0.72 -17.10 -0.22
C LEU A 564 1.13 -15.96 -1.15
N GLY A 565 1.95 -16.25 -2.17
CA GLY A 565 2.46 -15.23 -3.10
C GLY A 565 3.60 -14.36 -2.54
N CYS A 566 4.22 -14.77 -1.43
CA CYS A 566 5.36 -14.10 -0.82
C CYS A 566 6.56 -15.07 -0.76
N ASP A 567 7.77 -14.52 -0.88
CA ASP A 567 9.00 -15.21 -0.54
C ASP A 567 9.37 -14.84 0.90
N ILE A 568 9.72 -15.85 1.71
CA ILE A 568 10.05 -15.71 3.12
C ILE A 568 11.45 -16.27 3.32
N SER A 569 12.34 -15.51 3.95
CA SER A 569 13.74 -15.88 4.21
C SER A 569 14.05 -15.83 5.71
N ALA A 570 14.90 -16.74 6.17
CA ALA A 570 15.41 -16.77 7.54
C ALA A 570 16.62 -15.84 7.75
N ALA A 571 17.37 -15.54 6.69
CA ALA A 571 18.57 -14.72 6.75
C ALA A 571 18.69 -13.78 5.51
N PRO A 572 18.43 -12.47 5.66
CA PRO A 572 17.82 -11.84 6.83
C PRO A 572 16.37 -12.35 7.03
N PRO A 573 15.83 -12.30 8.27
CA PRO A 573 14.43 -12.61 8.54
C PRO A 573 13.47 -11.63 7.85
N LEU A 574 12.94 -12.00 6.69
CA LEU A 574 12.23 -11.07 5.81
C LEU A 574 11.08 -11.80 5.10
N VAL A 575 10.00 -11.07 4.86
CA VAL A 575 8.93 -11.49 3.95
C VAL A 575 8.72 -10.43 2.88
N GLU A 576 8.58 -10.85 1.63
CA GLU A 576 8.48 -9.97 0.48
C GLU A 576 7.63 -10.55 -0.65
N PRO A 577 7.14 -9.74 -1.60
CA PRO A 577 6.42 -10.26 -2.76
C PRO A 577 7.23 -11.31 -3.52
N CYS A 578 6.56 -12.39 -3.94
CA CYS A 578 7.21 -13.45 -4.71
C CYS A 578 7.83 -12.88 -5.99
N LYS A 579 9.13 -13.12 -6.19
CA LYS A 579 9.94 -12.57 -7.28
C LYS A 579 9.27 -12.67 -8.66
N ARG A 580 8.73 -13.86 -8.99
CA ARG A 580 8.07 -14.12 -10.28
C ARG A 580 6.80 -13.29 -10.49
N LYS A 581 6.02 -13.07 -9.42
CA LYS A 581 4.81 -12.23 -9.50
C LYS A 581 5.16 -10.75 -9.50
N LEU A 582 6.21 -10.36 -8.77
CA LEU A 582 6.70 -8.99 -8.70
C LEU A 582 7.16 -8.48 -10.08
N VAL A 583 7.96 -9.27 -10.80
CA VAL A 583 8.42 -8.92 -12.16
C VAL A 583 7.24 -8.70 -13.11
N LYS A 584 6.24 -9.59 -13.09
CA LYS A 584 5.02 -9.45 -13.90
C LYS A 584 4.22 -8.20 -13.54
N PHE A 585 4.11 -7.91 -12.25
CA PHE A 585 3.43 -6.72 -11.76
C PHE A 585 4.13 -5.44 -12.23
N VAL A 586 5.46 -5.35 -12.02
CA VAL A 586 6.26 -4.19 -12.44
C VAL A 586 6.14 -3.98 -13.95
N ALA A 587 6.29 -5.04 -14.75
CA ALA A 587 6.13 -4.98 -16.20
C ALA A 587 4.73 -4.45 -16.61
N ALA A 588 3.67 -4.98 -16.01
CA ALA A 588 2.30 -4.57 -16.32
C ALA A 588 2.00 -3.13 -15.92
N VAL A 589 2.56 -2.65 -14.81
CA VAL A 589 2.42 -1.24 -14.43
C VAL A 589 3.18 -0.33 -15.40
N CYS A 590 4.40 -0.68 -15.81
CA CYS A 590 5.14 0.07 -16.82
C CYS A 590 4.37 0.15 -18.15
N ASP A 591 3.78 -0.95 -18.60
CA ASP A 591 2.95 -1.01 -19.83
C ASP A 591 1.67 -0.14 -19.69
N LEU A 592 1.02 -0.14 -18.52
CA LEU A 592 -0.14 0.74 -18.24
C LEU A 592 0.21 2.22 -18.21
N LEU A 593 1.39 2.58 -17.69
CA LEU A 593 1.82 3.97 -17.63
C LEU A 593 1.98 4.56 -19.04
N GLU A 594 2.45 3.76 -19.99
CA GLU A 594 2.56 4.14 -21.41
C GLU A 594 1.23 4.08 -22.17
N ALA A 595 0.31 3.19 -21.78
CA ALA A 595 -0.94 3.02 -22.49
C ALA A 595 -1.87 4.26 -22.37
N PRO A 596 -2.45 4.77 -23.46
CA PRO A 596 -3.47 5.83 -23.39
C PRO A 596 -4.82 5.28 -22.91
N THR A 597 -5.12 4.02 -23.21
CA THR A 597 -6.37 3.35 -22.85
C THR A 597 -6.09 1.97 -22.25
N ALA A 598 -6.98 1.51 -21.39
CA ALA A 598 -6.95 0.15 -20.84
C ALA A 598 -8.37 -0.32 -20.58
N SER A 599 -8.64 -1.63 -20.61
CA SER A 599 -9.94 -2.12 -20.16
C SER A 599 -10.02 -2.14 -18.63
N PRO A 600 -11.17 -1.78 -18.03
CA PRO A 600 -11.38 -1.81 -16.58
C PRO A 600 -10.98 -3.16 -15.95
N VAL A 601 -11.27 -4.27 -16.60
CA VAL A 601 -10.97 -5.62 -16.12
C VAL A 601 -9.46 -5.94 -16.06
N VAL A 602 -8.68 -5.44 -17.03
CA VAL A 602 -7.20 -5.55 -17.01
C VAL A 602 -6.65 -4.78 -15.82
N VAL A 603 -7.08 -3.52 -15.67
CA VAL A 603 -6.62 -2.67 -14.57
C VAL A 603 -7.03 -3.24 -13.22
N ASN A 604 -8.23 -3.83 -13.12
CA ASN A 604 -8.68 -4.51 -11.91
C ASN A 604 -7.79 -5.70 -11.54
N SER A 605 -7.33 -6.47 -12.54
CA SER A 605 -6.43 -7.61 -12.33
C SER A 605 -5.04 -7.18 -11.84
N VAL A 606 -4.50 -6.08 -12.40
CA VAL A 606 -3.23 -5.48 -11.93
C VAL A 606 -3.39 -4.90 -10.52
N LEU A 607 -4.49 -4.17 -10.26
CA LEU A 607 -4.83 -3.62 -8.96
C LEU A 607 -4.95 -4.72 -7.90
N GLY A 608 -5.60 -5.85 -8.20
CA GLY A 608 -5.70 -6.98 -7.29
C GLY A 608 -4.32 -7.53 -6.89
N THR A 609 -3.36 -7.56 -7.83
CA THR A 609 -1.97 -7.96 -7.54
C THR A 609 -1.27 -6.93 -6.64
N ALA A 610 -1.42 -5.63 -6.93
CA ALA A 610 -0.87 -4.56 -6.11
C ALA A 610 -1.41 -4.62 -4.68
N GLN A 611 -2.73 -4.80 -4.54
CA GLN A 611 -3.41 -4.90 -3.25
C GLN A 611 -2.95 -6.13 -2.46
N TRP A 612 -2.71 -7.26 -3.12
CA TRP A 612 -2.16 -8.45 -2.47
C TRP A 612 -0.77 -8.18 -1.88
N PHE A 613 0.09 -7.44 -2.59
CA PHE A 613 1.40 -7.03 -2.07
C PHE A 613 1.29 -6.01 -0.93
N CYS A 614 0.34 -5.07 -1.03
CA CYS A 614 0.06 -4.10 0.03
C CYS A 614 -0.34 -4.76 1.36
N LEU A 615 -0.72 -6.04 1.40
CA LEU A 615 -0.96 -6.73 2.67
C LEU A 615 0.30 -6.85 3.54
N LEU A 616 1.51 -6.76 2.97
CA LEU A 616 2.77 -6.68 3.72
C LEU A 616 3.02 -5.28 4.31
N GLN A 617 2.46 -4.25 3.68
CA GLN A 617 2.57 -2.84 4.07
C GLN A 617 1.24 -2.13 3.83
N ARG A 618 0.27 -2.37 4.73
CA ARG A 618 -1.14 -1.96 4.52
C ARG A 618 -1.31 -0.47 4.30
N SER A 619 -0.40 0.35 4.83
CA SER A 619 -0.42 1.79 4.65
C SER A 619 -0.36 2.23 3.17
N LEU A 620 0.18 1.39 2.27
CA LEU A 620 0.15 1.64 0.83
C LEU A 620 -1.26 1.60 0.20
N PHE A 621 -2.25 0.97 0.86
CA PHE A 621 -3.64 1.05 0.39
C PHE A 621 -4.18 2.50 0.33
N SER A 622 -3.55 3.44 1.03
CA SER A 622 -3.90 4.86 1.02
C SER A 622 -3.62 5.55 -0.32
N ILE A 623 -2.80 4.93 -1.18
CA ILE A 623 -2.50 5.43 -2.54
C ILE A 623 -3.76 5.39 -3.40
N PHE A 624 -4.47 4.25 -3.41
CA PHE A 624 -5.55 3.98 -4.35
C PHE A 624 -6.85 4.72 -4.00
N ASN A 625 -7.39 5.43 -4.98
CA ASN A 625 -8.68 6.11 -4.89
C ASN A 625 -9.35 6.23 -6.26
N ALA A 626 -8.74 6.97 -7.19
CA ALA A 626 -9.26 7.18 -8.54
C ALA A 626 -9.33 5.86 -9.32
N ILE A 627 -8.35 4.97 -9.11
CA ILE A 627 -8.33 3.65 -9.76
C ILE A 627 -9.56 2.81 -9.42
N TYR A 628 -10.13 2.93 -8.21
CA TYR A 628 -11.34 2.20 -7.84
C TYR A 628 -12.55 2.61 -8.67
N ARG A 629 -12.66 3.89 -9.01
CA ARG A 629 -13.72 4.38 -9.90
C ARG A 629 -13.52 3.88 -11.33
N PHE A 630 -12.27 3.79 -11.80
CA PHE A 630 -11.95 3.31 -13.14
C PHE A 630 -12.30 1.82 -13.32
N VAL A 631 -11.96 0.97 -12.35
CA VAL A 631 -12.21 -0.48 -12.46
C VAL A 631 -13.69 -0.86 -12.32
N GLN A 632 -14.53 0.08 -11.91
CA GLN A 632 -16.00 -0.07 -11.83
C GLN A 632 -16.73 0.36 -13.11
N LEU A 633 -16.00 0.81 -14.15
CA LEU A 633 -16.62 1.19 -15.42
C LEU A 633 -17.17 -0.04 -16.15
N GLU A 634 -18.36 0.11 -16.74
CA GLU A 634 -19.00 -0.89 -17.58
C GLU A 634 -19.15 -0.38 -19.04
N PRO A 635 -19.02 -1.26 -20.06
CA PRO A 635 -18.68 -2.68 -19.95
C PRO A 635 -17.20 -2.90 -19.60
N SER A 636 -16.92 -3.74 -18.60
CA SER A 636 -15.58 -3.92 -18.02
C SER A 636 -14.49 -4.42 -18.98
N TRP A 637 -14.87 -5.04 -20.11
CA TRP A 637 -13.95 -5.55 -21.13
C TRP A 637 -13.57 -4.52 -22.19
N LYS A 638 -14.33 -3.42 -22.35
CA LYS A 638 -14.07 -2.42 -23.39
C LYS A 638 -12.96 -1.47 -22.93
N PRO A 639 -11.92 -1.22 -23.74
CA PRO A 639 -10.90 -0.21 -23.42
C PRO A 639 -11.52 1.17 -23.20
N ALA A 640 -11.10 1.83 -22.12
CA ALA A 640 -11.47 3.19 -21.76
C ALA A 640 -10.21 4.06 -21.58
N LEU A 641 -10.35 5.36 -21.75
CA LEU A 641 -9.26 6.32 -21.52
C LEU A 641 -8.75 6.21 -20.09
N LEU A 642 -7.44 5.98 -19.92
CA LEU A 642 -6.83 5.82 -18.61
C LEU A 642 -6.57 7.20 -18.00
N PRO A 643 -7.28 7.61 -16.93
CA PRO A 643 -7.14 8.95 -16.38
C PRO A 643 -5.74 9.19 -15.80
N ALA A 644 -5.25 10.42 -15.91
CA ALA A 644 -3.95 10.82 -15.36
C ALA A 644 -3.84 10.52 -13.84
N ALA A 645 -4.91 10.73 -13.08
CA ALA A 645 -4.97 10.38 -11.66
C ALA A 645 -4.75 8.88 -11.40
N VAL A 646 -5.23 7.99 -12.28
CA VAL A 646 -5.00 6.55 -12.17
C VAL A 646 -3.53 6.21 -12.47
N LYS A 647 -2.95 6.84 -13.50
CA LYS A 647 -1.52 6.69 -13.80
C LYS A 647 -0.64 7.16 -12.63
N ASN A 648 -1.00 8.27 -11.98
CA ASN A 648 -0.28 8.76 -10.80
C ASN A 648 -0.34 7.78 -9.63
N GLU A 649 -1.51 7.21 -9.34
CA GLU A 649 -1.64 6.19 -8.29
C GLU A 649 -0.81 4.93 -8.59
N LEU A 650 -0.78 4.51 -9.85
CA LEU A 650 0.04 3.38 -10.30
C LEU A 650 1.54 3.68 -10.21
N LEU A 651 1.96 4.88 -10.63
CA LEU A 651 3.36 5.32 -10.55
C LEU A 651 3.84 5.38 -9.10
N VAL A 652 3.08 5.99 -8.20
CA VAL A 652 3.41 6.05 -6.77
C VAL A 652 3.50 4.64 -6.17
N CYS A 653 2.59 3.74 -6.54
CA CYS A 653 2.64 2.34 -6.11
C CYS A 653 3.91 1.63 -6.62
N LEU A 654 4.28 1.84 -7.89
CA LEU A 654 5.47 1.25 -8.49
C LEU A 654 6.73 1.75 -7.79
N VAL A 655 6.86 3.07 -7.65
CA VAL A 655 8.03 3.72 -7.06
C VAL A 655 8.20 3.35 -5.58
N LEU A 656 7.11 3.14 -4.83
CA LEU A 656 7.19 2.70 -3.42
C LEU A 656 7.28 1.17 -3.25
N SER A 657 7.22 0.39 -4.34
CA SER A 657 7.34 -1.07 -4.28
C SER A 657 8.64 -1.60 -3.62
N PRO A 658 9.80 -0.92 -3.70
CA PRO A 658 10.99 -1.31 -2.94
C PRO A 658 10.78 -1.38 -1.43
N LEU A 659 9.79 -0.66 -0.89
CA LEU A 659 9.48 -0.61 0.55
C LEU A 659 8.45 -1.65 1.00
N LEU A 660 7.90 -2.46 0.08
CA LEU A 660 6.98 -3.57 0.37
C LEU A 660 7.54 -4.66 1.31
N PRO A 661 8.83 -5.04 1.26
CA PRO A 661 9.36 -6.07 2.13
C PRO A 661 9.19 -5.72 3.61
N ALA A 662 8.73 -6.69 4.40
CA ALA A 662 8.52 -6.54 5.83
C ALA A 662 9.53 -7.37 6.63
N ALA A 663 10.30 -6.68 7.46
CA ALA A 663 11.29 -7.31 8.35
C ALA A 663 10.59 -8.03 9.50
N LEU A 664 10.91 -9.32 9.68
CA LEU A 664 10.33 -10.18 10.73
C LEU A 664 11.05 -10.02 12.08
N ASP A 665 12.24 -9.45 12.05
CA ASP A 665 13.13 -9.22 13.19
C ASP A 665 13.01 -7.82 13.82
N ARG A 666 12.03 -7.01 13.39
CA ARG A 666 11.73 -5.71 14.02
C ARG A 666 11.45 -5.91 15.52
N PRO A 667 12.27 -5.37 16.43
CA PRO A 667 12.00 -5.44 17.85
C PRO A 667 10.81 -4.53 18.22
N PHE A 668 10.13 -4.84 19.33
CA PHE A 668 9.21 -3.89 19.94
C PHE A 668 9.98 -2.71 20.55
N LEU A 669 9.46 -1.50 20.38
CA LEU A 669 9.93 -0.33 21.11
C LEU A 669 9.74 -0.58 22.61
N SER A 670 10.69 -0.17 23.45
CA SER A 670 10.62 -0.38 24.92
C SER A 670 9.68 0.60 25.64
N GLU A 671 8.97 1.42 24.87
CA GLU A 671 8.05 2.45 25.34
C GLU A 671 6.65 2.13 24.81
N LEU A 672 5.65 2.20 25.69
CA LEU A 672 4.25 2.22 25.34
C LEU A 672 3.84 3.68 25.08
N LEU A 673 3.32 3.96 23.88
CA LEU A 673 2.88 5.30 23.50
C LEU A 673 1.37 5.40 23.63
N ALA A 674 0.87 6.59 23.91
CA ALA A 674 -0.54 6.89 23.83
C ALA A 674 -0.77 8.28 23.25
N CYS A 675 -1.89 8.44 22.55
CA CYS A 675 -2.34 9.73 22.05
C CYS A 675 -3.83 9.92 22.27
N ASP A 676 -4.21 11.19 22.36
CA ASP A 676 -5.58 11.65 22.54
C ASP A 676 -5.74 12.96 21.76
N ALA A 677 -6.91 13.20 21.18
CA ALA A 677 -7.21 14.41 20.46
C ALA A 677 -8.63 14.93 20.75
N ALA A 678 -8.71 16.10 21.37
CA ALA A 678 -9.97 16.75 21.66
C ALA A 678 -10.12 18.06 20.85
N PRO A 679 -11.29 18.33 20.25
CA PRO A 679 -11.52 19.58 19.52
C PRO A 679 -11.28 20.85 20.34
N GLN A 680 -11.56 20.79 21.65
CA GLN A 680 -11.50 21.94 22.56
C GLN A 680 -10.10 22.16 23.15
N TYR A 681 -9.31 21.10 23.32
CA TYR A 681 -8.03 21.14 24.04
C TYR A 681 -6.82 20.97 23.09
N GLY A 682 -6.97 20.20 22.02
CA GLY A 682 -5.91 19.93 21.05
C GLY A 682 -5.43 18.47 21.06
N PHE A 683 -4.14 18.28 20.83
CA PHE A 683 -3.48 16.99 20.71
C PHE A 683 -2.54 16.73 21.89
N GLY A 684 -2.65 15.55 22.48
CA GLY A 684 -1.75 15.03 23.49
C GLY A 684 -1.03 13.78 23.02
N VAL A 685 0.27 13.68 23.29
CA VAL A 685 1.06 12.45 23.13
C VAL A 685 1.85 12.22 24.41
N CYS A 686 1.83 10.99 24.93
CA CYS A 686 2.60 10.59 26.10
C CYS A 686 3.29 9.24 25.90
N SER A 687 4.31 8.97 26.71
CA SER A 687 5.04 7.71 26.70
C SER A 687 5.22 7.13 28.09
N LEU A 688 5.28 5.81 28.16
CA LEU A 688 5.60 5.04 29.35
C LEU A 688 6.73 4.06 29.03
N ALA A 689 7.86 4.17 29.71
CA ALA A 689 8.96 3.21 29.59
C ALA A 689 8.66 1.98 30.46
N CYS A 690 8.15 0.91 29.85
CA CYS A 690 7.76 -0.33 30.55
C CYS A 690 8.51 -1.59 30.06
N GLY A 691 9.45 -1.44 29.13
CA GLY A 691 10.29 -2.52 28.64
C GLY A 691 9.62 -3.38 27.56
N ARG A 692 10.45 -4.07 26.76
CA ARG A 692 9.99 -4.74 25.53
C ARG A 692 8.99 -5.87 25.75
N LYS A 693 9.12 -6.64 26.84
CA LYS A 693 8.23 -7.77 27.12
C LYS A 693 6.79 -7.32 27.34
N VAL A 694 6.60 -6.25 28.11
CA VAL A 694 5.28 -5.67 28.37
C VAL A 694 4.69 -5.10 27.09
N VAL A 695 5.48 -4.33 26.32
CA VAL A 695 5.00 -3.76 25.05
C VAL A 695 4.64 -4.86 24.04
N GLU A 696 5.41 -5.95 23.97
CA GLU A 696 5.10 -7.12 23.14
C GLU A 696 3.77 -7.76 23.56
N GLU A 697 3.53 -7.92 24.87
CA GLU A 697 2.27 -8.44 25.39
C GLU A 697 1.08 -7.55 25.04
N VAL A 698 1.19 -6.24 25.28
CA VAL A 698 0.13 -5.26 24.94
C VAL A 698 -0.11 -5.23 23.42
N GLY A 699 0.95 -5.29 22.62
CA GLY A 699 0.87 -5.31 21.17
C GLY A 699 0.14 -6.52 20.58
N ARG A 700 -0.02 -7.62 21.34
CA ARG A 700 -0.84 -8.78 20.92
C ARG A 700 -2.34 -8.48 20.93
N TYR A 701 -2.78 -7.46 21.68
CA TYR A 701 -4.15 -6.96 21.70
C TYR A 701 -4.42 -5.88 20.65
N ALA A 702 -3.45 -5.60 19.76
CA ALA A 702 -3.67 -4.68 18.66
C ALA A 702 -4.88 -5.10 17.81
N GLU A 703 -5.59 -4.11 17.26
CA GLU A 703 -6.96 -4.29 16.79
C GLU A 703 -7.14 -5.47 15.83
N ARG A 704 -8.03 -6.37 16.24
CA ARG A 704 -8.45 -7.61 15.55
C ARG A 704 -9.89 -7.98 15.86
N ARG A 705 -10.30 -7.83 17.12
CA ARG A 705 -11.61 -8.26 17.65
C ARG A 705 -12.16 -7.41 18.79
N GLY A 706 -11.86 -6.11 18.83
CA GLY A 706 -12.46 -5.22 19.84
C GLY A 706 -12.00 -5.48 21.27
N ASP A 707 -10.92 -6.25 21.47
CA ASP A 707 -10.16 -6.26 22.72
C ASP A 707 -9.74 -4.82 23.06
N TYR A 708 -9.68 -4.52 24.35
CA TYR A 708 -9.30 -3.20 24.80
C TYR A 708 -8.56 -3.26 26.12
N VAL A 709 -7.66 -2.30 26.31
CA VAL A 709 -6.87 -2.21 27.53
C VAL A 709 -7.48 -1.20 28.48
N ARG A 710 -7.34 -1.47 29.78
CA ARG A 710 -7.65 -0.52 30.85
C ARG A 710 -6.42 -0.34 31.73
N LEU A 711 -6.25 0.87 32.26
CA LEU A 711 -5.26 1.14 33.29
C LEU A 711 -5.79 0.74 34.67
N GLN A 712 -4.94 0.74 35.68
CA GLN A 712 -5.38 0.70 37.07
C GLN A 712 -6.12 2.00 37.39
N ALA A 713 -7.27 1.90 38.04
CA ALA A 713 -8.03 3.06 38.48
C ALA A 713 -7.35 3.67 39.71
N ALA A 714 -7.16 5.00 39.68
CA ALA A 714 -6.77 5.78 40.84
C ALA A 714 -8.00 6.44 41.49
N ALA A 715 -7.85 6.92 42.73
CA ALA A 715 -8.88 7.73 43.37
C ALA A 715 -9.17 8.99 42.55
N GLY A 716 -10.43 9.23 42.21
CA GLY A 716 -10.85 10.37 41.37
C GLY A 716 -10.93 10.07 39.86
N ASP A 717 -10.58 8.87 39.41
CA ASP A 717 -10.82 8.47 38.01
C ASP A 717 -12.32 8.36 37.69
N GLU A 718 -12.68 8.68 36.45
CA GLU A 718 -14.03 8.51 35.93
C GLU A 718 -14.50 7.05 36.03
N PRO A 719 -15.80 6.81 36.29
CA PRO A 719 -16.34 5.46 36.39
C PRO A 719 -16.20 4.70 35.07
N GLU A 720 -15.83 3.43 35.15
CA GLU A 720 -15.67 2.58 33.97
C GLU A 720 -17.02 2.30 33.28
N VAL A 721 -17.09 2.50 31.97
CA VAL A 721 -18.28 2.20 31.17
C VAL A 721 -18.18 0.78 30.59
N PRO A 722 -19.20 -0.08 30.75
CA PRO A 722 -19.22 -1.40 30.11
C PRO A 722 -19.10 -1.29 28.57
N ARG A 723 -18.23 -2.10 27.97
CA ARG A 723 -17.97 -2.11 26.52
C ARG A 723 -17.89 -3.53 25.98
N LEU A 724 -18.32 -3.70 24.73
CA LEU A 724 -18.13 -4.93 23.97
C LEU A 724 -16.63 -5.20 23.77
N GLY A 725 -16.19 -6.40 24.14
CA GLY A 725 -14.80 -6.85 24.08
C GLY A 725 -14.31 -7.40 25.42
N VAL A 726 -13.10 -7.97 25.44
CA VAL A 726 -12.48 -8.45 26.68
C VAL A 726 -11.57 -7.36 27.24
N PRO A 727 -11.87 -6.79 28.44
CA PRO A 727 -10.97 -5.83 29.08
C PRO A 727 -9.67 -6.51 29.51
N ARG A 728 -8.53 -5.90 29.17
CA ARG A 728 -7.19 -6.31 29.62
C ARG A 728 -6.62 -5.23 30.52
N ARG A 729 -6.51 -5.50 31.83
CA ARG A 729 -6.00 -4.53 32.79
C ARG A 729 -4.48 -4.52 32.79
N LEU A 730 -3.90 -3.36 32.52
CA LEU A 730 -2.46 -3.14 32.56
C LEU A 730 -2.06 -2.70 33.98
N PRO A 731 -0.87 -3.07 34.47
CA PRO A 731 -0.43 -2.75 35.83
C PRO A 731 0.15 -1.32 35.92
N PHE A 732 -0.51 -0.35 35.30
CA PHE A 732 -0.07 1.05 35.22
C PHE A 732 -1.24 1.99 35.50
N CYS A 733 -0.96 3.12 36.11
CA CYS A 733 -1.87 4.22 36.34
C CYS A 733 -1.67 5.31 35.27
N LYS A 734 -2.62 6.25 35.16
CA LYS A 734 -2.50 7.40 34.23
C LYS A 734 -1.23 8.22 34.49
N GLY A 735 -0.90 8.47 35.76
CA GLY A 735 0.27 9.27 36.17
C GLY A 735 1.64 8.66 35.86
N ASP A 736 1.71 7.39 35.47
CA ASP A 736 2.98 6.76 35.08
C ASP A 736 3.48 7.23 33.70
N PHE A 737 2.57 7.76 32.88
CA PHE A 737 2.89 8.27 31.55
C PHE A 737 3.52 9.65 31.64
N LYS A 738 4.50 9.92 30.78
CA LYS A 738 5.17 11.21 30.66
C LYS A 738 4.65 11.96 29.43
N PRO A 739 4.25 13.23 29.55
CA PRO A 739 3.82 14.01 28.40
C PRO A 739 5.01 14.27 27.46
N LEU A 740 4.77 14.12 26.15
CA LEU A 740 5.76 14.34 25.09
C LEU A 740 5.39 15.50 24.19
N ILE A 741 4.10 15.62 23.86
CA ILE A 741 3.54 16.68 23.03
C ILE A 741 2.23 17.12 23.67
N SER A 742 2.06 18.43 23.84
CA SER A 742 0.79 19.09 24.12
C SER A 742 0.67 20.28 23.16
N THR A 743 -0.38 20.31 22.34
CA THR A 743 -0.56 21.38 21.34
C THR A 743 -2.03 21.60 21.04
N ARG A 744 -2.48 22.85 21.09
CA ARG A 744 -3.86 23.22 20.71
C ARG A 744 -4.16 22.84 19.26
N ALA A 745 -5.39 22.37 19.01
CA ALA A 745 -5.87 22.16 17.66
C ALA A 745 -6.03 23.52 16.97
N LYS A 746 -5.40 23.69 15.80
CA LYS A 746 -5.46 24.94 15.04
C LYS A 746 -6.67 25.02 14.10
N TRP A 747 -7.41 23.93 13.95
CA TRP A 747 -8.55 23.83 13.04
C TRP A 747 -9.66 22.93 13.62
N PRO A 748 -10.94 23.25 13.36
CA PRO A 748 -12.03 22.36 13.65
C PRO A 748 -12.01 21.17 12.66
N ALA A 749 -12.17 19.95 13.17
CA ALA A 749 -12.37 18.77 12.35
C ALA A 749 -13.20 17.73 13.11
N HIS A 750 -13.76 16.76 12.38
CA HIS A 750 -14.41 15.61 12.99
C HIS A 750 -13.43 14.86 13.91
N SER A 751 -13.89 14.38 15.07
CA SER A 751 -13.06 13.74 16.09
C SER A 751 -12.14 12.66 15.54
N GLY A 752 -12.66 11.74 14.71
CA GLY A 752 -11.85 10.70 14.07
C GLY A 752 -10.69 11.22 13.21
N VAL A 753 -10.80 12.42 12.63
CA VAL A 753 -9.69 13.06 11.88
C VAL A 753 -8.64 13.60 12.85
N LEU A 754 -9.07 14.26 13.91
CA LEU A 754 -8.17 14.75 14.97
C LEU A 754 -7.40 13.59 15.62
N GLU A 755 -8.06 12.46 15.86
CA GLU A 755 -7.43 11.27 16.43
C GLU A 755 -6.38 10.66 15.51
N CYS A 756 -6.68 10.57 14.20
CA CYS A 756 -5.67 10.20 13.21
C CYS A 756 -4.48 11.18 13.20
N HIS A 757 -4.71 12.48 13.43
CA HIS A 757 -3.63 13.46 13.59
C HIS A 757 -2.83 13.26 14.88
N GLY A 758 -3.47 12.88 15.99
CA GLY A 758 -2.78 12.50 17.23
C GLY A 758 -1.84 11.31 17.01
N VAL A 759 -2.30 10.29 16.28
CA VAL A 759 -1.44 9.17 15.86
C VAL A 759 -0.31 9.65 14.95
N LEU A 760 -0.60 10.53 14.00
CA LEU A 760 0.43 11.09 13.11
C LEU A 760 1.52 11.84 13.89
N LEU A 761 1.15 12.65 14.89
CA LEU A 761 2.11 13.35 15.76
C LEU A 761 2.98 12.36 16.54
N THR A 762 2.36 11.29 17.05
CA THR A 762 3.07 10.20 17.73
C THR A 762 4.09 9.55 16.80
N VAL A 763 3.68 9.18 15.57
CA VAL A 763 4.56 8.58 14.57
C VAL A 763 5.70 9.53 14.20
N LYS A 764 5.41 10.81 13.97
CA LYS A 764 6.43 11.84 13.69
C LYS A 764 7.45 11.94 14.81
N TRP A 765 7.02 11.92 16.07
CA TRP A 765 7.92 11.92 17.23
C TRP A 765 8.84 10.69 17.27
N VAL A 766 8.29 9.50 16.96
CA VAL A 766 9.08 8.27 16.84
C VAL A 766 10.15 8.43 15.76
N CYS A 767 9.77 8.90 14.57
CA CYS A 767 10.65 9.06 13.40
C CYS A 767 11.83 10.01 13.63
N ARG A 768 11.72 10.98 14.55
CA ARG A 768 12.77 11.97 14.85
C ARG A 768 14.04 11.38 15.46
N SER A 769 14.01 10.15 15.99
CA SER A 769 15.17 9.51 16.59
C SER A 769 15.53 8.22 15.86
N ARG A 770 16.79 8.14 15.39
CA ARG A 770 17.35 6.92 14.77
C ARG A 770 17.14 5.68 15.63
N SER A 771 17.29 5.82 16.96
CA SER A 771 17.15 4.70 17.90
C SER A 771 15.74 4.09 17.97
N ARG A 772 14.70 4.83 17.51
CA ARG A 772 13.29 4.40 17.52
C ARG A 772 12.79 3.94 16.15
N GLN A 773 13.57 4.10 15.09
CA GLN A 773 13.25 3.59 13.75
C GLN A 773 13.42 2.07 13.66
N GLY A 774 12.75 1.40 12.71
CA GLY A 774 12.86 -0.04 12.53
C GLY A 774 12.17 -0.89 13.60
N HIS A 775 11.23 -0.31 14.36
CA HIS A 775 10.56 -0.98 15.48
C HIS A 775 9.09 -1.32 15.19
N ARG A 776 8.57 -2.26 15.99
CA ARG A 776 7.13 -2.42 16.22
C ARG A 776 6.71 -1.42 17.29
N VAL A 777 5.78 -0.54 16.98
CA VAL A 777 5.39 0.58 17.84
C VAL A 777 3.96 0.34 18.32
N VAL A 778 3.78 0.22 19.63
CA VAL A 778 2.45 0.07 20.23
C VAL A 778 1.93 1.44 20.64
N ILE A 779 0.74 1.78 20.16
CA ILE A 779 0.10 3.07 20.43
C ILE A 779 -1.30 2.80 20.97
N LEU A 780 -1.58 3.30 22.16
CA LEU A 780 -2.92 3.33 22.74
C LEU A 780 -3.70 4.49 22.11
N VAL A 781 -4.87 4.19 21.57
CA VAL A 781 -5.74 5.16 20.88
C VAL A 781 -7.17 4.96 21.36
N ASP A 782 -7.91 6.04 21.58
CA ASP A 782 -9.26 5.99 22.13
C ASP A 782 -10.38 6.03 21.07
N ALA A 783 -10.01 6.14 19.79
CA ALA A 783 -10.93 6.14 18.67
C ALA A 783 -10.82 4.89 17.80
N LYS A 784 -11.79 3.98 17.97
CA LYS A 784 -11.92 2.77 17.13
C LYS A 784 -11.96 3.08 15.63
N ALA A 785 -12.57 4.20 15.22
CA ALA A 785 -12.60 4.62 13.82
C ALA A 785 -11.19 4.95 13.28
N ALA A 786 -10.37 5.64 14.08
CA ALA A 786 -8.98 5.93 13.73
C ALA A 786 -8.16 4.63 13.64
N ILE A 787 -8.24 3.79 14.68
CA ILE A 787 -7.61 2.47 14.74
C ILE A 787 -7.97 1.62 13.51
N GLY A 788 -9.26 1.47 13.21
CA GLY A 788 -9.74 0.67 12.10
C GLY A 788 -9.27 1.21 10.75
N SER A 789 -9.30 2.53 10.56
CA SER A 789 -8.86 3.16 9.30
C SER A 789 -7.35 3.01 9.07
N ILE A 790 -6.53 3.16 10.12
CA ILE A 790 -5.06 3.02 10.05
C ILE A 790 -4.66 1.55 9.89
N SER A 791 -5.25 0.63 10.68
CA SER A 791 -4.99 -0.82 10.56
C SER A 791 -5.44 -1.40 9.21
N LYS A 792 -6.49 -0.84 8.60
CA LYS A 792 -6.92 -1.18 7.23
C LYS A 792 -6.03 -0.52 6.17
N GLY A 793 -5.42 0.62 6.50
CA GLY A 793 -4.57 1.42 5.62
C GLY A 793 -5.32 2.23 4.57
N ARG A 794 -6.66 2.26 4.60
CA ARG A 794 -7.50 3.01 3.65
C ARG A 794 -8.82 3.44 4.28
N SER A 795 -9.36 4.53 3.75
CA SER A 795 -10.70 5.04 4.07
C SER A 795 -11.38 5.60 2.81
N SER A 796 -12.70 5.46 2.74
CA SER A 796 -13.54 6.13 1.73
C SER A 796 -13.63 7.63 2.00
N ALA A 797 -13.51 8.06 3.26
CA ALA A 797 -13.49 9.47 3.63
C ALA A 797 -12.17 10.13 3.20
N GLY A 798 -12.26 11.13 2.32
CA GLY A 798 -11.09 11.85 1.78
C GLY A 798 -10.25 12.55 2.86
N SER A 799 -10.91 13.13 3.87
CA SER A 799 -10.25 13.79 5.01
C SER A 799 -9.34 12.83 5.79
N LEU A 800 -9.82 11.62 6.11
CA LEU A 800 -9.02 10.59 6.76
C LEU A 800 -7.91 10.09 5.85
N ARG A 801 -8.18 9.91 4.55
CA ARG A 801 -7.19 9.40 3.59
C ARG A 801 -5.94 10.28 3.52
N ARG A 802 -6.09 11.61 3.57
CA ARG A 802 -4.95 12.54 3.59
C ARG A 802 -4.02 12.26 4.78
N VAL A 803 -4.58 12.08 5.98
CA VAL A 803 -3.80 11.76 7.18
C VAL A 803 -3.19 10.37 7.10
N LEU A 804 -3.92 9.38 6.57
CA LEU A 804 -3.43 8.02 6.34
C LEU A 804 -2.22 7.98 5.40
N ARG A 805 -2.22 8.77 4.32
CA ARG A 805 -1.07 8.90 3.41
C ARG A 805 0.15 9.45 4.14
N ASN A 806 -0.04 10.45 5.01
CA ASN A 806 1.05 11.01 5.79
C ASN A 806 1.62 9.99 6.81
N ILE A 807 0.75 9.23 7.49
CA ILE A 807 1.16 8.11 8.35
C ILE A 807 1.90 7.04 7.51
N ALA A 808 1.43 6.74 6.30
CA ALA A 808 2.06 5.79 5.40
C ALA A 808 3.49 6.21 5.04
N ALA A 809 3.71 7.47 4.67
CA ALA A 809 5.02 8.00 4.34
C ALA A 809 6.02 7.80 5.49
N HIS A 810 5.64 8.16 6.72
CA HIS A 810 6.51 8.05 7.88
C HIS A 810 6.77 6.60 8.30
N THR A 811 5.75 5.74 8.25
CA THR A 811 5.88 4.32 8.60
C THR A 811 6.76 3.56 7.61
N LEU A 812 6.62 3.84 6.32
CA LEU A 812 7.46 3.25 5.26
C LEU A 812 8.90 3.76 5.36
N ALA A 813 9.09 5.09 5.43
CA ALA A 813 10.42 5.71 5.48
C ALA A 813 11.25 5.21 6.68
N CYS A 814 10.63 5.08 7.85
CA CYS A 814 11.32 4.68 9.08
C CYS A 814 11.20 3.18 9.40
N ASN A 815 10.69 2.36 8.47
CA ASN A 815 10.53 0.91 8.64
C ASN A 815 9.74 0.52 9.92
N LEU A 816 8.67 1.25 10.23
CA LEU A 816 7.85 1.05 11.42
C LEU A 816 6.68 0.10 11.17
N LEU A 817 6.34 -0.73 12.16
CA LEU A 817 5.10 -1.52 12.18
C LEU A 817 4.22 -1.07 13.34
N LEU A 818 3.11 -0.40 13.04
CA LEU A 818 2.20 0.09 14.07
C LEU A 818 1.32 -1.03 14.64
N ARG A 819 1.13 -1.03 15.95
CA ARG A 819 0.26 -1.91 16.72
C ARG A 819 -0.69 -1.04 17.54
N LEU A 820 -1.81 -0.68 16.94
CA LEU A 820 -2.80 0.20 17.55
C LEU A 820 -3.71 -0.61 18.47
N VAL A 821 -3.78 -0.21 19.74
CA VAL A 821 -4.57 -0.89 20.77
C VAL A 821 -5.62 0.08 21.28
N TYR A 822 -6.86 -0.39 21.40
CA TYR A 822 -7.94 0.44 21.88
C TYR A 822 -7.84 0.63 23.40
N ILE A 823 -7.85 1.89 23.85
CA ILE A 823 -8.02 2.28 25.25
C ILE A 823 -9.31 3.09 25.39
N PRO A 824 -10.21 2.77 26.32
CA PRO A 824 -11.43 3.54 26.51
C PRO A 824 -11.19 4.97 26.94
N SER A 825 -12.13 5.83 26.55
CA SER A 825 -12.14 7.26 26.82
C SER A 825 -12.05 7.62 28.31
N GLU A 826 -12.75 6.90 29.19
CA GLU A 826 -12.66 7.11 30.65
C GLU A 826 -11.25 6.81 31.22
N SER A 827 -10.46 6.01 30.49
CA SER A 827 -9.06 5.72 30.78
C SER A 827 -8.09 6.66 30.04
N ARG A 828 -8.57 7.78 29.50
CA ARG A 828 -7.79 8.81 28.78
C ARG A 828 -6.73 9.49 29.64
N PHE A 829 -5.75 10.05 28.93
CA PHE A 829 -4.69 10.90 29.45
C PHE A 829 -5.06 12.40 29.42
N ALA A 830 -6.27 12.77 28.95
CA ALA A 830 -6.74 14.15 28.80
C ALA A 830 -6.45 15.07 30.01
N ALA A 831 -6.66 14.57 31.24
CA ALA A 831 -6.40 15.34 32.46
C ALA A 831 -4.93 15.77 32.63
N MET A 832 -3.96 15.02 32.08
CA MET A 832 -2.54 15.43 32.09
C MET A 832 -2.24 16.60 31.16
N PHE A 833 -3.04 16.82 30.11
CA PHE A 833 -2.72 17.81 29.07
C PHE A 833 -3.35 19.20 29.31
N VAL A 834 -4.33 19.30 30.21
CA VAL A 834 -5.02 20.55 30.56
C VAL A 834 -4.21 21.40 31.55
N CYS A 835 -3.46 20.79 32.48
CA CYS A 835 -2.84 21.53 33.59
C CYS A 835 -1.59 22.36 33.24
N GLU A 836 -0.80 22.02 32.21
CA GLU A 836 0.44 22.78 31.92
C GLU A 836 0.22 23.99 31.00
N GLY A 837 -0.76 23.92 30.09
CA GLY A 837 -0.98 24.96 29.08
C GLY A 837 -1.62 26.23 29.62
N GLU A 838 -2.64 26.09 30.48
CA GLU A 838 -3.36 27.23 31.05
C GLU A 838 -2.55 27.94 32.14
N VAL A 839 -1.79 27.19 32.96
CA VAL A 839 -0.91 27.77 33.98
C VAL A 839 0.24 28.54 33.32
N ALA A 840 0.87 27.99 32.27
CA ALA A 840 1.97 28.68 31.58
C ALA A 840 1.54 29.90 30.76
N GLU A 841 0.30 29.96 30.26
CA GLU A 841 -0.27 31.19 29.64
C GLU A 841 -0.62 32.23 30.71
N LEU A 842 -1.20 31.81 31.85
CA LEU A 842 -1.54 32.73 32.94
C LEU A 842 -0.29 33.46 33.46
N TYR A 843 0.83 32.75 33.65
CA TYR A 843 2.09 33.34 34.12
C TYR A 843 2.75 34.25 33.05
N ARG A 844 2.63 33.91 31.76
CA ARG A 844 3.23 34.71 30.67
C ARG A 844 2.45 35.99 30.41
N ASP A 845 1.12 35.93 30.50
CA ASP A 845 0.26 37.11 30.43
C ASP A 845 0.43 37.99 31.69
N PHE A 846 0.74 37.41 32.85
CA PHE A 846 1.06 38.17 34.07
C PHE A 846 2.39 38.94 33.95
N GLU A 847 3.46 38.32 33.45
CA GLU A 847 4.73 39.01 33.20
C GLU A 847 4.59 40.08 32.11
N GLY A 848 3.84 39.79 31.04
CA GLY A 848 3.52 40.75 29.99
C GLY A 848 2.72 41.95 30.51
N PHE A 849 1.71 41.70 31.34
CA PHE A 849 0.89 42.73 31.99
C PHE A 849 1.70 43.56 32.98
N ALA A 850 2.53 42.95 33.81
CA ALA A 850 3.41 43.66 34.74
C ALA A 850 4.44 44.55 34.01
N THR A 851 4.98 44.08 32.89
CA THR A 851 5.90 44.84 32.05
C THR A 851 5.21 46.01 31.36
N HIS A 852 4.00 45.78 30.83
CA HIS A 852 3.19 46.83 30.20
C HIS A 852 2.78 47.91 31.21
N MET A 853 2.38 47.52 32.42
CA MET A 853 2.03 48.46 33.49
C MET A 853 3.22 49.27 33.99
N ARG A 854 4.44 48.70 34.01
CA ARG A 854 5.68 49.47 34.26
C ARG A 854 5.95 50.50 33.17
N VAL A 855 5.82 50.11 31.91
CA VAL A 855 6.00 51.04 30.77
C VAL A 855 4.95 52.16 30.82
N CYS A 856 3.69 51.85 31.13
CA CYS A 856 2.64 52.84 31.32
C CYS A 856 2.91 53.76 32.51
N HIS A 857 3.41 53.23 33.63
CA HIS A 857 3.85 54.03 34.78
C HIS A 857 4.99 54.98 34.41
N ASP A 858 6.01 54.49 33.72
CA ASP A 858 7.18 55.30 33.34
C ASP A 858 6.81 56.39 32.32
N LEU A 859 5.91 56.09 31.39
CA LEU A 859 5.31 57.07 30.47
C LEU A 859 4.45 58.10 31.20
N PHE A 860 3.69 57.68 32.22
CA PHE A 860 2.86 58.58 33.04
C PHE A 860 3.72 59.50 33.94
N VAL A 861 4.83 59.00 34.47
CA VAL A 861 5.81 59.77 35.27
C VAL A 861 6.54 60.81 34.41
N ALA A 862 6.81 60.48 33.13
CA ALA A 862 7.49 61.34 32.17
C ALA A 862 6.58 62.42 31.53
N ALA A 863 5.27 62.24 31.55
CA ALA A 863 4.30 63.20 30.99
C ALA A 863 3.92 64.27 32.04
N GLU A 864 4.71 65.34 32.13
CA GLU A 864 4.45 66.48 33.04
C GLU A 864 3.05 67.13 32.95
N PRO A 865 2.29 67.13 31.82
CA PRO A 865 0.98 67.81 31.79
C PRO A 865 -0.18 67.07 32.46
N PHE A 866 -0.05 65.76 32.76
CA PHE A 866 -1.19 64.93 33.22
C PHE A 866 -1.28 64.73 34.74
N ARG A 867 -0.34 65.29 35.53
CA ARG A 867 -0.30 65.13 36.99
C ARG A 867 -1.44 65.80 37.75
N THR A 868 -2.31 66.56 37.11
CA THR A 868 -3.39 67.32 37.78
C THR A 868 -4.73 66.57 37.88
N CYS A 869 -4.86 65.35 37.34
CA CYS A 869 -6.15 64.63 37.33
C CYS A 869 -6.13 63.14 37.75
N LEU A 870 -4.98 62.49 37.94
CA LEU A 870 -4.90 61.10 38.41
C LEU A 870 -3.65 60.87 39.26
N SER A 871 -3.82 60.23 40.43
CA SER A 871 -2.70 59.70 41.23
C SER A 871 -2.67 58.17 41.16
N VAL A 872 -1.48 57.60 40.96
CA VAL A 872 -1.23 56.15 40.96
C VAL A 872 -0.22 55.85 42.07
N GLU A 873 -0.63 55.11 43.08
CA GLU A 873 0.27 54.59 44.12
C GLU A 873 0.44 53.07 43.99
N ILE A 874 1.69 52.63 44.05
CA ILE A 874 2.08 51.21 44.00
C ILE A 874 2.48 50.79 45.41
N PHE A 875 1.88 49.70 45.91
CA PHE A 875 2.27 49.10 47.20
C PHE A 875 2.32 47.58 47.12
N GLY A 876 3.32 46.99 47.79
CA GLY A 876 3.51 45.55 47.89
C GLY A 876 4.96 45.13 47.61
N ASP A 877 5.44 44.13 48.36
CA ASP A 877 6.76 43.52 48.16
C ASP A 877 6.65 42.29 47.24
N SER A 878 7.75 42.02 46.54
CA SER A 878 7.95 41.08 45.43
C SER A 878 7.41 39.66 45.64
N GLU A 879 7.24 39.20 46.88
CA GLU A 879 6.76 37.84 47.19
C GLU A 879 5.23 37.72 47.37
N ARG A 880 4.48 38.82 47.56
CA ARG A 880 3.03 38.76 47.90
C ARG A 880 2.10 39.41 46.87
N GLY A 881 2.64 39.85 45.74
CA GLY A 881 1.90 40.51 44.66
C GLY A 881 1.82 42.03 44.84
N LEU A 882 1.99 42.75 43.71
CA LEU A 882 1.89 44.21 43.63
C LEU A 882 0.42 44.65 43.55
N GLY A 883 0.00 45.54 44.44
CA GLY A 883 -1.29 46.23 44.40
C GLY A 883 -1.18 47.63 43.79
N PHE A 884 -2.25 48.08 43.13
CA PHE A 884 -2.32 49.41 42.53
C PHE A 884 -3.56 50.15 43.02
N LEU A 885 -3.40 51.42 43.38
CA LEU A 885 -4.48 52.32 43.75
C LEU A 885 -4.54 53.46 42.74
N LEU A 886 -5.70 53.61 42.09
CA LEU A 886 -6.00 54.69 41.15
C LEU A 886 -7.02 55.61 41.81
N SER A 887 -6.67 56.89 41.93
CA SER A 887 -7.54 57.92 42.53
C SER A 887 -7.79 59.05 41.54
N GLN A 888 -9.07 59.38 41.34
CA GLN A 888 -9.53 60.55 40.60
C GLN A 888 -10.72 61.18 41.33
N ARG A 889 -10.55 62.41 41.85
CA ARG A 889 -11.62 63.23 42.49
C ARG A 889 -12.51 62.45 43.48
N ASP A 890 -11.88 61.90 44.52
CA ASP A 890 -12.52 61.25 45.69
C ASP A 890 -13.26 59.92 45.43
N GLU A 891 -13.11 59.29 44.26
CA GLU A 891 -13.45 57.86 44.09
C GLU A 891 -12.18 56.99 43.99
N TYR A 892 -12.15 55.92 44.80
CA TYR A 892 -11.03 54.98 44.88
C TYR A 892 -11.36 53.69 44.14
N LEU A 893 -10.55 53.31 43.14
CA LEU A 893 -10.57 51.98 42.57
C LEU A 893 -9.42 51.16 43.16
N VAL A 894 -9.74 50.23 44.06
CA VAL A 894 -8.76 49.32 44.68
C VAL A 894 -8.67 48.04 43.87
N LEU A 895 -7.50 47.77 43.28
CA LEU A 895 -7.19 46.50 42.62
C LEU A 895 -6.32 45.65 43.56
N LEU A 896 -6.93 44.66 44.21
CA LEU A 896 -6.24 43.74 45.14
C LEU A 896 -5.61 42.55 44.39
N PRO A 897 -4.45 42.04 44.86
CA PRO A 897 -3.80 40.87 44.25
C PRO A 897 -4.54 39.57 44.60
N PHE A 898 -4.53 38.62 43.66
CA PHE A 898 -4.96 37.24 43.88
C PHE A 898 -4.01 36.54 44.87
N SER A 899 -4.55 35.85 45.88
CA SER A 899 -3.79 34.90 46.71
C SER A 899 -4.32 33.48 46.51
N GLU A 900 -3.46 32.47 46.74
CA GLU A 900 -3.77 31.03 46.61
C GLU A 900 -5.07 30.61 47.33
N ALA A 901 -5.45 31.30 48.40
CA ALA A 901 -6.67 31.01 49.16
C ALA A 901 -7.98 31.22 48.38
N MET A 902 -7.98 31.96 47.27
CA MET A 902 -9.19 32.17 46.44
C MET A 902 -9.42 31.07 45.39
N LEU A 903 -8.40 30.29 45.04
CA LEU A 903 -8.55 29.16 44.10
C LEU A 903 -9.34 28.02 44.72
N GLU A 904 -9.16 27.76 46.03
CA GLU A 904 -9.90 26.73 46.78
C GLU A 904 -11.40 27.04 46.92
N ALA A 905 -11.82 28.30 46.77
CA ALA A 905 -13.23 28.70 46.92
C ALA A 905 -14.03 28.72 45.59
N SER A 906 -13.42 28.39 44.44
CA SER A 906 -13.99 28.67 43.11
C SER A 906 -14.63 27.47 42.38
N GLU A 907 -15.07 26.44 43.10
CA GLU A 907 -15.67 25.21 42.51
C GLU A 907 -17.03 25.39 41.79
N SER A 908 -17.53 26.61 41.56
CA SER A 908 -18.78 26.82 40.79
C SER A 908 -18.59 27.63 39.50
N ALA A 909 -18.90 26.98 38.36
CA ALA A 909 -18.76 27.52 37.01
C ALA A 909 -19.57 28.81 36.71
N SER A 910 -20.50 29.20 37.59
CA SER A 910 -21.29 30.44 37.45
C SER A 910 -20.49 31.70 37.76
N THR A 911 -19.54 31.64 38.69
CA THR A 911 -18.78 32.82 39.14
C THR A 911 -17.71 33.21 38.11
N PHE A 912 -17.13 32.23 37.42
CA PHE A 912 -16.12 32.45 36.37
C PHE A 912 -16.71 33.09 35.08
N LYS A 913 -17.96 32.74 34.72
CA LYS A 913 -18.67 33.38 33.59
C LYS A 913 -18.99 34.86 33.82
N ASN A 914 -19.28 35.24 35.07
CA ASN A 914 -19.45 36.65 35.43
C ASN A 914 -18.12 37.42 35.42
N PHE A 915 -17.01 36.74 35.68
CA PHE A 915 -15.66 37.32 35.62
C PHE A 915 -15.21 37.62 34.18
N GLN A 916 -15.45 36.72 33.22
CA GLN A 916 -15.19 36.97 31.79
C GLN A 916 -16.01 38.17 31.25
N ARG A 917 -17.25 38.37 31.71
CA ARG A 917 -18.07 39.52 31.30
C ARG A 917 -17.52 40.86 31.77
N ARG A 918 -16.90 40.93 32.95
CA ARG A 918 -16.25 42.16 33.46
C ARG A 918 -14.94 42.48 32.71
N PHE A 919 -14.19 41.47 32.30
CA PHE A 919 -12.93 41.65 31.55
C PHE A 919 -13.16 42.23 30.13
N TYR A 920 -14.27 41.85 29.48
CA TYR A 920 -14.67 42.45 28.20
C TYR A 920 -15.12 43.91 28.34
N TRP A 921 -15.67 44.30 29.49
CA TRP A 921 -16.03 45.70 29.76
C TRP A 921 -14.79 46.60 29.88
N GLN A 922 -13.68 46.09 30.42
CA GLN A 922 -12.41 46.83 30.54
C GLN A 922 -11.72 47.09 29.19
N LYS A 923 -11.83 46.17 28.21
CA LYS A 923 -11.36 46.45 26.83
C LYS A 923 -12.14 47.57 26.14
N GLY A 924 -13.39 47.81 26.52
CA GLY A 924 -14.20 48.93 26.03
C GLY A 924 -13.73 50.30 26.55
N VAL A 925 -13.20 50.35 27.78
CA VAL A 925 -12.69 51.60 28.38
C VAL A 925 -11.30 51.95 27.83
N ALA A 926 -10.47 50.96 27.53
CA ALA A 926 -9.17 51.18 26.88
C ALA A 926 -9.29 51.75 25.46
N ALA A 927 -10.38 51.46 24.75
CA ALA A 927 -10.67 52.06 23.44
C ALA A 927 -11.17 53.52 23.53
N LEU A 928 -11.70 53.94 24.69
CA LEU A 928 -12.17 55.30 24.95
C LEU A 928 -11.05 56.24 25.44
N LEU A 929 -9.97 55.70 26.01
CA LEU A 929 -8.80 56.46 26.47
C LEU A 929 -7.69 56.58 25.42
N GLY A 930 -7.88 55.97 24.24
CA GLY A 930 -6.96 56.04 23.10
C GLY A 930 -7.24 57.19 22.13
N HIS A 931 -8.00 58.21 22.54
CA HIS A 931 -8.27 59.42 21.75
C HIS A 931 -7.69 60.67 22.40
#